data_AF-A0A7X5XZ25-F1
#
_entry.id   AF-A0A7X5XZ25-F1
#
_cell.length_a   1.000
_cell.length_b   1.000
_cell.length_c   1.000
_cell.angle_alpha   90.00
_cell.angle_beta   90.00
_cell.angle_gamma   90.00
#
_symmetry.space_group_name_H-M   'P 1'
#
loop_
_entity.id
_entity.type
_entity.pdbx_description
1 polymer ?
#
loop_
_entity_poly.entity_id
_entity_poly.type
_entity_poly.pdbx_seq_one_letter_code
_entity_poly.pdbx_strand_id
1 'polypeptide(L)'
;MILTDNETRVDLLNNEAIAKTIIELLREKPERAVTIGVHGDWGAGKSSILEMIENGLSSDEDVLCIKFNGWRFQGFEDAKIALIEGIVTGLIEKRPLLTQAGVAVKDIFRRIDWLKIARHGGGLAFTAFTGIPTADQIGAVVGTLKGIFSDPSKLATQENYDKAIDGVQGLLKPGESKNVPEEIEAFRKAFDDLLKQAGIKQLIVLIDDLDRCLPDTAIETLEAVRLFVFTARTAFIVAADEAMIEYSVRKHFPELPDTTGPRDYARNYLEKLIQIPFRIPALGETETRIYVTLLLIGAELGEDDPAYSALITVARELLKRPWQTAGLDAQTVKTALGDKASKVQNALTLSDQIGPILASGTQGNPRQIKRFLNTLLLRHQTALARGFGEEVKLPVLAKLMLAERFLSRLFDQIASAAARDPDGRCVDLAALEAAASEEKPAPKAKRAGPKISSTDDAKPTAVPDSKDSAILTEWKAADAIRAWARLSPALAEVDLRPYLFVTKDRKDYFGAASVLGRLAAVVEKLLGPKLAVQAFEGELKQLVPAEAAQVFEELRGRVMGGDAFDTVPPGIDGLAVLVRAHPTLQANLLDLLEALPADRCGPWPASGWEGVVKDSDAVVRFEKLLQGWSTSGSSFLKPTASAALRTRKGGR
;
A
#
# COMPACT_ATOMS: atom_id res chain seq x y z
N MET A 1 -8.66 22.67 11.55
CA MET A 1 -8.90 22.34 10.13
C MET A 1 -8.12 21.07 9.75
N ILE A 2 -8.31 19.97 10.48
CA ILE A 2 -7.77 18.64 10.14
C ILE A 2 -9.00 17.76 9.99
N LEU A 3 -9.12 17.06 8.85
CA LEU A 3 -10.18 16.08 8.66
C LEU A 3 -9.84 14.87 9.53
N THR A 4 -10.70 14.56 10.50
CA THR A 4 -10.49 13.42 11.38
C THR A 4 -10.58 12.11 10.60
N ASP A 5 -9.64 11.22 10.85
CA ASP A 5 -9.60 9.86 10.30
C ASP A 5 -10.15 8.86 11.32
N ASN A 6 -11.29 9.21 11.93
CA ASN A 6 -12.00 8.37 12.88
C ASN A 6 -13.27 7.81 12.22
N GLU A 7 -13.75 6.69 12.74
CA GLU A 7 -15.08 6.19 12.46
C GLU A 7 -16.14 7.24 12.76
N THR A 8 -17.13 7.35 11.87
CA THR A 8 -18.17 8.37 11.97
C THR A 8 -19.55 7.74 11.98
N ARG A 9 -20.45 8.37 12.75
CA ARG A 9 -21.89 8.09 12.73
C ARG A 9 -22.60 8.85 11.61
N VAL A 10 -22.00 9.92 11.11
CA VAL A 10 -22.56 10.75 10.03
C VAL A 10 -22.13 10.16 8.69
N ASP A 11 -23.10 9.63 7.97
CA ASP A 11 -22.85 8.98 6.69
C ASP A 11 -22.73 10.00 5.54
N LEU A 12 -21.50 10.22 5.07
CA LEU A 12 -21.20 11.05 3.90
C LEU A 12 -21.11 10.24 2.60
N LEU A 13 -21.22 8.91 2.66
CA LEU A 13 -20.92 7.99 1.56
C LEU A 13 -22.08 7.06 1.20
N ASN A 14 -23.23 7.19 1.86
CA ASN A 14 -24.40 6.33 1.70
C ASN A 14 -24.14 4.86 2.13
N ASN A 15 -23.19 4.66 3.05
CA ASN A 15 -22.92 3.36 3.69
C ASN A 15 -24.05 2.90 4.63
N GLU A 16 -24.93 3.82 5.05
CA GLU A 16 -26.10 3.52 5.87
C GLU A 16 -27.06 2.54 5.17
N ALA A 17 -27.08 2.50 3.83
CA ALA A 17 -27.84 1.51 3.09
C ALA A 17 -27.38 0.07 3.42
N ILE A 18 -26.07 -0.15 3.57
CA ILE A 18 -25.49 -1.45 3.95
C ILE A 18 -25.87 -1.75 5.41
N ALA A 19 -25.64 -0.80 6.32
CA ALA A 19 -25.96 -0.96 7.74
C ALA A 19 -27.45 -1.27 7.95
N LYS A 20 -28.35 -0.55 7.27
CA LYS A 20 -29.79 -0.76 7.33
C LYS A 20 -30.20 -2.14 6.82
N THR A 21 -29.61 -2.60 5.71
CA THR A 21 -29.87 -3.95 5.17
C THR A 21 -29.47 -5.03 6.17
N ILE A 22 -28.33 -4.87 6.85
CA ILE A 22 -27.87 -5.78 7.89
C ILE A 22 -28.82 -5.75 9.10
N ILE A 23 -29.24 -4.56 9.56
CA ILE A 23 -30.20 -4.42 10.66
C ILE A 23 -31.54 -5.10 10.35
N GLU A 24 -32.08 -4.91 9.14
CA GLU A 24 -33.34 -5.53 8.71
C GLU A 24 -33.24 -7.06 8.70
N LEU A 25 -32.13 -7.59 8.17
CA LEU A 25 -31.85 -9.02 8.19
C LEU A 25 -31.78 -9.60 9.61
N LEU A 26 -31.14 -8.88 10.55
CA LEU A 26 -31.03 -9.28 11.95
C LEU A 26 -32.39 -9.28 12.66
N ARG A 27 -33.26 -8.32 12.33
CA ARG A 27 -34.61 -8.20 12.88
C ARG A 27 -35.59 -9.24 12.33
N GLU A 28 -35.38 -9.75 11.12
CA GLU A 28 -36.30 -10.72 10.51
C GLU A 28 -36.32 -12.06 11.28
N LYS A 29 -35.15 -12.52 11.75
CA LYS A 29 -35.00 -13.82 12.43
C LYS A 29 -34.07 -13.72 13.64
N PRO A 30 -34.46 -13.02 14.72
CA PRO A 30 -33.59 -12.75 15.85
C PRO A 30 -33.15 -14.01 16.60
N GLU A 31 -33.95 -15.09 16.54
CA GLU A 31 -33.64 -16.37 17.20
C GLU A 31 -32.51 -17.15 16.48
N ARG A 32 -32.23 -16.85 15.20
CA ARG A 32 -31.25 -17.60 14.41
C ARG A 32 -29.85 -17.05 14.62
N ALA A 33 -28.92 -17.98 14.83
CA ALA A 33 -27.52 -17.64 14.84
C ALA A 33 -27.01 -17.35 13.42
N VAL A 34 -26.26 -16.26 13.25
CA VAL A 34 -25.76 -15.83 11.94
C VAL A 34 -24.42 -15.10 12.06
N THR A 35 -23.53 -15.33 11.11
CA THR A 35 -22.28 -14.58 10.92
C THR A 35 -22.36 -13.82 9.61
N ILE A 36 -22.20 -12.51 9.71
CA ILE A 36 -22.25 -11.55 8.61
C ILE A 36 -20.85 -10.97 8.45
N GLY A 37 -20.30 -10.99 7.24
CA GLY A 37 -19.02 -10.35 6.92
C GLY A 37 -19.24 -8.98 6.32
N VAL A 38 -18.52 -7.97 6.80
CA VAL A 38 -18.44 -6.63 6.19
C VAL A 38 -17.04 -6.47 5.62
N HIS A 39 -16.92 -6.71 4.32
CA HIS A 39 -15.67 -6.78 3.58
C HIS A 39 -15.39 -5.49 2.82
N GLY A 40 -14.13 -5.09 2.81
CA GLY A 40 -13.66 -3.96 2.02
C GLY A 40 -12.18 -3.70 2.28
N ASP A 41 -11.54 -3.03 1.32
CA ASP A 41 -10.12 -2.67 1.41
C ASP A 41 -9.85 -1.83 2.67
N TRP A 42 -8.57 -1.75 3.04
CA TRP A 42 -8.17 -0.91 4.16
C TRP A 42 -8.58 0.56 3.95
N GLY A 43 -9.41 1.09 4.86
CA GLY A 43 -9.93 2.46 4.77
C GLY A 43 -11.23 2.62 3.99
N ALA A 44 -11.90 1.53 3.61
CA ALA A 44 -13.21 1.55 2.93
C ALA A 44 -14.39 2.00 3.82
N GLY A 45 -14.22 2.06 5.15
CA GLY A 45 -15.27 2.48 6.08
C GLY A 45 -15.97 1.36 6.86
N LYS A 46 -15.36 0.16 6.94
CA LYS A 46 -15.91 -1.00 7.68
C LYS A 46 -16.30 -0.67 9.13
N SER A 47 -15.40 -0.06 9.90
CA SER A 47 -15.66 0.37 11.29
C SER A 47 -16.82 1.37 11.38
N SER A 48 -16.95 2.29 10.42
CA SER A 48 -18.08 3.24 10.38
C SER A 48 -19.41 2.54 10.14
N ILE A 49 -19.44 1.48 9.32
CA ILE A 49 -20.65 0.64 9.16
C ILE A 49 -20.99 -0.05 10.48
N LEU A 50 -20.01 -0.57 11.23
CA LEU A 50 -20.27 -1.17 12.55
C LEU A 50 -20.83 -0.14 13.54
N GLU A 51 -20.32 1.09 13.55
CA GLU A 51 -20.88 2.20 14.35
C GLU A 51 -22.34 2.51 13.96
N MET A 52 -22.63 2.56 12.66
CA MET A 52 -24.00 2.78 12.15
C MET A 52 -24.95 1.66 12.58
N ILE A 53 -24.48 0.41 12.56
CA ILE A 53 -25.25 -0.76 13.01
C ILE A 53 -25.55 -0.66 14.51
N GLU A 54 -24.53 -0.41 15.36
CA GLU A 54 -24.73 -0.25 16.80
C GLU A 54 -25.73 0.88 17.09
N ASN A 55 -25.56 2.02 16.44
CA ASN A 55 -26.44 3.17 16.63
C ASN A 55 -27.89 2.86 16.21
N GLY A 56 -28.09 2.21 15.06
CA GLY A 56 -29.42 1.84 14.56
C GLY A 56 -30.16 0.79 15.40
N LEU A 57 -29.45 0.10 16.29
CA LEU A 57 -29.98 -0.89 17.23
C LEU A 57 -30.03 -0.38 18.68
N SER A 58 -29.39 0.75 18.98
CA SER A 58 -29.23 1.27 20.35
C SER A 58 -30.53 1.60 21.08
N SER A 59 -31.61 1.89 20.33
CA SER A 59 -32.93 2.19 20.90
C SER A 59 -33.74 0.93 21.25
N ASP A 60 -33.27 -0.26 20.89
CA ASP A 60 -33.97 -1.52 21.11
C ASP A 60 -33.46 -2.18 22.39
N GLU A 61 -34.25 -2.10 23.47
CA GLU A 61 -33.89 -2.68 24.77
C GLU A 61 -33.86 -4.21 24.77
N ASP A 62 -34.44 -4.88 23.77
CA ASP A 62 -34.38 -6.34 23.65
C ASP A 62 -33.09 -6.81 22.96
N VAL A 63 -32.31 -5.88 22.38
CA VAL A 63 -31.08 -6.14 21.63
C VAL A 63 -29.86 -5.64 22.42
N LEU A 64 -28.81 -6.44 22.49
CA LEU A 64 -27.53 -6.03 23.05
C LEU A 64 -26.44 -6.06 21.99
N CYS A 65 -25.82 -4.91 21.72
CA CYS A 65 -24.61 -4.84 20.91
C CYS A 65 -23.35 -4.84 21.80
N ILE A 66 -22.40 -5.71 21.49
CA ILE A 66 -21.07 -5.75 22.12
C ILE A 66 -20.01 -5.58 21.02
N LYS A 67 -19.06 -4.67 21.23
CA LYS A 67 -17.92 -4.49 20.33
C LYS A 67 -16.72 -5.30 20.82
N PHE A 68 -16.05 -5.95 19.89
CA PHE A 68 -14.82 -6.68 20.12
C PHE A 68 -13.78 -6.27 19.07
N ASN A 69 -12.62 -5.79 19.53
CA ASN A 69 -11.52 -5.42 18.65
C ASN A 69 -10.44 -6.49 18.76
N GLY A 70 -10.29 -7.32 17.71
CA GLY A 70 -9.37 -8.46 17.76
C GLY A 70 -7.91 -8.05 17.96
N TRP A 71 -7.51 -6.92 17.38
CA TRP A 71 -6.14 -6.42 17.48
C TRP A 71 -5.78 -5.99 18.91
N ARG A 72 -6.75 -5.44 19.64
CA ARG A 72 -6.57 -5.03 21.04
C ARG A 72 -6.27 -6.19 21.99
N PHE A 73 -6.65 -7.40 21.60
CA PHE A 73 -6.41 -8.63 22.35
C PHE A 73 -5.28 -9.49 21.75
N GLN A 74 -4.51 -8.94 20.80
CA GLN A 74 -3.32 -9.60 20.28
C GLN A 74 -2.24 -9.72 21.36
N GLY A 75 -1.75 -10.94 21.60
CA GLY A 75 -0.75 -11.24 22.62
C GLY A 75 -1.31 -11.75 23.94
N PHE A 76 -2.64 -11.82 24.10
CA PHE A 76 -3.24 -12.68 25.11
C PHE A 76 -3.07 -14.14 24.71
N GLU A 77 -2.87 -15.03 25.68
CA GLU A 77 -2.52 -16.44 25.45
C GLU A 77 -3.57 -17.21 24.62
N ASP A 78 -4.82 -16.71 24.50
CA ASP A 78 -5.86 -17.33 23.67
C ASP A 78 -6.93 -16.31 23.22
N ALA A 79 -7.02 -16.06 21.91
CA ALA A 79 -8.01 -15.13 21.33
C ALA A 79 -9.46 -15.63 21.51
N LYS A 80 -9.67 -16.95 21.60
CA LYS A 80 -11.00 -17.55 21.80
C LYS A 80 -11.51 -17.20 23.19
N ILE A 81 -10.68 -17.44 24.20
CA ILE A 81 -10.98 -17.11 25.60
C ILE A 81 -11.21 -15.60 25.76
N ALA A 82 -10.34 -14.77 25.16
CA ALA A 82 -10.48 -13.32 25.21
C ALA A 82 -11.81 -12.84 24.62
N LEU A 83 -12.28 -13.44 23.51
CA LEU A 83 -13.60 -13.16 22.95
C LEU A 83 -14.72 -13.57 23.91
N ILE A 84 -14.64 -14.77 24.50
CA ILE A 84 -15.66 -15.25 25.45
C ILE A 84 -15.77 -14.31 26.65
N GLU A 85 -14.63 -14.03 27.30
CA GLU A 85 -14.56 -13.17 28.48
C GLU A 85 -15.01 -11.75 28.14
N GLY A 86 -14.64 -11.22 26.97
CA GLY A 86 -15.07 -9.91 26.49
C GLY A 86 -16.58 -9.83 26.31
N ILE A 87 -17.21 -10.85 25.74
CA ILE A 87 -18.67 -10.91 25.58
C ILE A 87 -19.37 -10.98 26.94
N VAL A 88 -18.91 -11.87 27.84
CA VAL A 88 -19.52 -12.04 29.18
C VAL A 88 -19.34 -10.77 30.01
N THR A 89 -18.16 -10.15 29.97
CA THR A 89 -17.88 -8.89 30.69
C THR A 89 -18.73 -7.74 30.15
N GLY A 90 -18.77 -7.56 28.83
CA GLY A 90 -19.60 -6.51 28.21
C GLY A 90 -21.11 -6.69 28.48
N LEU A 91 -21.56 -7.95 28.59
CA LEU A 91 -22.93 -8.28 28.99
C LEU A 91 -23.23 -7.84 30.44
N ILE A 92 -22.32 -8.11 31.38
CA ILE A 92 -22.46 -7.71 32.79
C ILE A 92 -22.43 -6.19 32.94
N GLU A 93 -21.53 -5.51 32.24
CA GLU A 93 -21.39 -4.05 32.28
C GLU A 93 -22.64 -3.34 31.75
N LYS A 94 -23.18 -3.78 30.60
CA LYS A 94 -24.34 -3.15 29.97
C LYS A 94 -25.68 -3.55 30.62
N ARG A 95 -25.73 -4.65 31.39
CA ARG A 95 -26.91 -5.07 32.16
C ARG A 95 -26.55 -5.30 33.63
N PRO A 96 -26.41 -4.23 34.43
CA PRO A 96 -26.01 -4.33 35.84
C PRO A 96 -26.97 -5.15 36.70
N LEU A 97 -28.24 -5.31 36.29
CA LEU A 97 -29.21 -6.20 36.95
C LEU A 97 -28.73 -7.66 37.02
N LEU A 98 -27.78 -8.06 36.17
CA LEU A 98 -27.09 -9.36 36.22
C LEU A 98 -26.12 -9.48 37.40
N THR A 99 -25.75 -8.40 38.10
CA THR A 99 -24.95 -8.51 39.34
C THR A 99 -25.70 -9.26 40.44
N GLN A 100 -27.03 -9.33 40.39
CA GLN A 100 -27.84 -10.20 41.26
C GLN A 100 -27.84 -11.68 40.80
N ALA A 101 -27.41 -11.95 39.56
CA ALA A 101 -27.23 -13.29 38.98
C ALA A 101 -25.80 -13.84 39.19
N GLY A 102 -25.17 -13.51 40.32
CA GLY A 102 -23.77 -13.86 40.60
C GLY A 102 -23.45 -15.36 40.54
N VAL A 103 -24.44 -16.24 40.66
CA VAL A 103 -24.28 -17.69 40.50
C VAL A 103 -24.14 -18.10 39.02
N ALA A 104 -24.95 -17.53 38.12
CA ALA A 104 -24.90 -17.85 36.69
C ALA A 104 -23.61 -17.33 36.04
N VAL A 105 -23.21 -16.11 36.40
CA VAL A 105 -21.93 -15.52 35.98
C VAL A 105 -20.75 -16.35 36.46
N LYS A 106 -20.73 -16.76 37.74
CA LYS A 106 -19.67 -17.63 38.29
C LYS A 106 -19.62 -18.98 37.60
N ASP A 107 -20.76 -19.58 37.25
CA ASP A 107 -20.78 -20.86 36.53
C ASP A 107 -20.15 -20.73 35.13
N ILE A 108 -20.42 -19.63 34.42
CA ILE A 108 -19.80 -19.35 33.13
C ILE A 108 -18.28 -19.17 33.26
N PHE A 109 -17.81 -18.31 34.18
CA PHE A 109 -16.36 -18.12 34.38
C PHE A 109 -15.66 -19.42 34.79
N ARG A 110 -16.27 -20.24 35.65
CA ARG A 110 -15.74 -21.56 36.01
C ARG A 110 -15.57 -22.48 34.79
N ARG A 111 -16.53 -22.45 33.85
CA ARG A 111 -16.45 -23.23 32.60
C ARG A 111 -15.42 -22.67 31.63
N ILE A 112 -15.27 -21.35 31.57
CA ILE A 112 -14.19 -20.70 30.83
C ILE A 112 -12.84 -21.18 31.39
N ASP A 113 -12.66 -21.14 32.71
CA ASP A 113 -11.43 -21.61 33.39
C ASP A 113 -11.14 -23.09 33.12
N TRP A 114 -12.17 -23.94 33.09
CA TRP A 114 -12.04 -25.34 32.68
C TRP A 114 -11.59 -25.47 31.21
N LEU A 115 -12.16 -24.69 30.30
CA LEU A 115 -11.74 -24.67 28.89
C LEU A 115 -10.28 -24.22 28.74
N LYS A 116 -9.80 -23.28 29.56
CA LYS A 116 -8.37 -22.88 29.58
C LYS A 116 -7.46 -24.07 29.96
N ILE A 117 -7.85 -24.82 30.99
CA ILE A 117 -7.08 -25.96 31.54
C ILE A 117 -7.11 -27.16 30.59
N ALA A 118 -8.25 -27.46 29.98
CA ALA A 118 -8.41 -28.58 29.04
C ALA A 118 -7.49 -28.44 27.80
N ARG A 119 -7.24 -27.21 27.33
CA ARG A 119 -6.32 -26.93 26.22
C ARG A 119 -4.85 -27.24 26.57
N HIS A 120 -4.44 -26.99 27.82
CA HIS A 120 -3.08 -27.26 28.30
C HIS A 120 -2.85 -28.75 28.62
N GLY A 121 -3.90 -29.52 28.91
CA GLY A 121 -3.83 -30.92 29.32
C GLY A 121 -4.13 -31.98 28.25
N GLY A 122 -4.66 -31.62 27.08
CA GLY A 122 -5.00 -32.60 26.04
C GLY A 122 -5.63 -32.02 24.77
N GLY A 123 -4.81 -31.53 23.85
CA GLY A 123 -5.24 -30.85 22.61
C GLY A 123 -6.03 -31.66 21.57
N LEU A 124 -6.30 -32.96 21.82
CA LEU A 124 -6.92 -33.86 20.83
C LEU A 124 -8.46 -33.83 20.80
N ALA A 125 -9.13 -33.46 21.90
CA ALA A 125 -10.58 -33.56 22.00
C ALA A 125 -11.36 -32.35 21.42
N PHE A 126 -10.72 -31.19 21.32
CA PHE A 126 -11.36 -29.95 20.88
C PHE A 126 -11.56 -29.88 19.35
N THR A 127 -10.70 -30.55 18.58
CA THR A 127 -10.72 -30.56 17.10
C THR A 127 -11.80 -31.44 16.50
N ALA A 128 -12.11 -32.56 17.16
CA ALA A 128 -13.20 -33.45 16.78
C ALA A 128 -14.58 -32.73 16.82
N PHE A 129 -14.72 -31.73 17.69
CA PHE A 129 -15.96 -30.98 17.85
C PHE A 129 -16.11 -29.81 16.86
N THR A 130 -15.02 -29.10 16.55
CA THR A 130 -15.06 -27.92 15.67
C THR A 130 -15.11 -28.29 14.18
N GLY A 131 -14.73 -29.52 13.82
CA GLY A 131 -14.72 -30.00 12.45
C GLY A 131 -13.67 -29.31 11.57
N ILE A 132 -12.65 -28.68 12.18
CA ILE A 132 -11.50 -28.07 11.52
C ILE A 132 -10.24 -28.79 12.05
N PRO A 133 -9.42 -29.41 11.18
CA PRO A 133 -8.18 -30.05 11.61
C PRO A 133 -7.16 -29.01 12.09
N THR A 134 -6.48 -29.26 13.21
CA THR A 134 -5.36 -28.41 13.67
C THR A 134 -4.09 -28.67 12.87
N ALA A 135 -3.19 -27.67 12.84
CA ALA A 135 -1.86 -27.80 12.24
C ALA A 135 -1.10 -29.04 12.77
N ASP A 136 -1.19 -29.33 14.07
CA ASP A 136 -0.55 -30.50 14.70
C ASP A 136 -1.11 -31.85 14.19
N GLN A 137 -2.39 -31.92 13.81
CA GLN A 137 -2.99 -33.14 13.28
C GLN A 137 -2.57 -33.42 11.84
N ILE A 138 -2.38 -32.38 11.02
CA ILE A 138 -1.83 -32.52 9.67
C ILE A 138 -0.37 -32.96 9.77
N GLY A 139 0.42 -32.32 10.63
CA GLY A 139 1.81 -32.70 10.90
C GLY A 139 1.96 -34.13 11.43
N ALA A 140 1.04 -34.59 12.27
CA ALA A 140 1.03 -35.97 12.78
C ALA A 140 0.65 -36.99 11.70
N VAL A 141 -0.34 -36.72 10.84
CA VAL A 141 -0.71 -37.59 9.72
C VAL A 141 0.43 -37.69 8.70
N VAL A 142 1.06 -36.55 8.37
CA VAL A 142 2.22 -36.50 7.47
C VAL A 142 3.44 -37.16 8.08
N GLY A 143 3.72 -36.94 9.38
CA GLY A 143 4.81 -37.57 10.11
C GLY A 143 4.66 -39.08 10.24
N THR A 144 3.42 -39.57 10.43
CA THR A 144 3.11 -41.01 10.47
C THR A 144 3.28 -41.64 9.09
N LEU A 145 2.83 -40.97 8.02
CA LEU A 145 3.04 -41.42 6.65
C LEU A 145 4.54 -41.42 6.27
N LYS A 146 5.30 -40.39 6.63
CA LYS A 146 6.77 -40.33 6.43
C LYS A 146 7.49 -41.42 7.21
N GLY A 147 7.08 -41.67 8.45
CA GLY A 147 7.62 -42.73 9.31
C GLY A 147 7.42 -44.13 8.73
N ILE A 148 6.20 -44.41 8.24
CA ILE A 148 5.86 -45.68 7.58
C ILE A 148 6.64 -45.87 6.27
N PHE A 149 6.83 -44.80 5.49
CA PHE A 149 7.62 -44.85 4.25
C PHE A 149 9.13 -44.99 4.50
N SER A 150 9.63 -44.54 5.65
CA SER A 150 11.07 -44.58 5.95
C SER A 150 11.56 -45.91 6.53
N ASP A 151 10.73 -46.68 7.23
CA ASP A 151 11.15 -47.98 7.79
C ASP A 151 9.96 -48.89 8.20
N PRO A 152 9.44 -49.75 7.31
CA PRO A 152 8.28 -50.62 7.57
C PRO A 152 8.51 -51.70 8.65
N SER A 153 9.76 -51.90 9.07
CA SER A 153 10.20 -53.04 9.88
C SER A 153 10.08 -52.82 11.40
N LYS A 154 9.78 -51.59 11.85
CA LYS A 154 9.66 -51.24 13.28
C LYS A 154 8.29 -51.46 13.91
N LEU A 155 7.32 -52.00 13.15
CA LEU A 155 5.93 -52.15 13.60
C LEU A 155 5.63 -53.40 14.44
N ALA A 156 6.63 -54.21 14.82
CA ALA A 156 6.38 -55.36 15.69
C ALA A 156 7.61 -55.77 16.50
N THR A 157 7.82 -55.19 17.68
CA THR A 157 8.63 -55.82 18.73
C THR A 157 7.97 -55.64 20.10
N GLN A 158 7.83 -56.75 20.82
CA GLN A 158 7.10 -56.88 22.10
C GLN A 158 7.70 -56.07 23.26
N GLU A 159 8.92 -55.51 23.14
CA GLU A 159 9.56 -54.77 24.23
C GLU A 159 8.96 -53.37 24.50
N ASN A 160 8.15 -52.82 23.59
CA ASN A 160 7.47 -51.53 23.80
C ASN A 160 6.11 -51.63 24.50
N TYR A 161 5.57 -52.84 24.72
CA TYR A 161 4.29 -53.00 25.41
C TYR A 161 4.43 -52.86 26.93
N ASP A 162 5.51 -53.39 27.53
CA ASP A 162 5.65 -53.40 28.99
C ASP A 162 6.06 -52.03 29.57
N LYS A 163 6.84 -51.22 28.84
CA LYS A 163 7.16 -49.84 29.26
C LYS A 163 6.00 -48.86 29.12
N ALA A 164 4.96 -49.21 28.35
CA ALA A 164 3.77 -48.39 28.18
C ALA A 164 2.75 -48.59 29.32
N ILE A 165 2.83 -49.68 30.08
CA ILE A 165 1.85 -49.99 31.13
C ILE A 165 2.23 -49.38 32.49
N ASP A 166 3.52 -49.33 32.84
CA ASP A 166 3.97 -48.74 34.12
C ASP A 166 3.94 -47.19 34.13
N GLY A 167 4.08 -46.55 32.97
CA GLY A 167 4.01 -45.08 32.85
C GLY A 167 2.59 -44.51 32.90
N VAL A 168 1.55 -45.35 32.76
CA VAL A 168 0.15 -44.94 32.66
C VAL A 168 -0.60 -45.10 34.00
N GLN A 169 -0.16 -45.99 34.89
CA GLN A 169 -0.81 -46.17 36.19
C GLN A 169 -0.58 -45.01 37.18
N GLY A 170 0.45 -44.19 36.98
CA GLY A 170 0.78 -43.06 37.86
C GLY A 170 -0.05 -41.78 37.66
N LEU A 171 -0.86 -41.68 36.61
CA LEU A 171 -1.57 -40.45 36.22
C LEU A 171 -3.10 -40.53 36.31
N LEU A 172 -3.66 -41.68 36.67
CA LEU A 172 -5.10 -41.87 36.81
C LEU A 172 -5.51 -41.84 38.29
N LYS A 173 -5.63 -40.63 38.85
CA LYS A 173 -6.59 -40.44 39.94
C LYS A 173 -8.01 -40.40 39.34
N PRO A 174 -8.95 -41.23 39.80
CA PRO A 174 -10.32 -41.20 39.30
C PRO A 174 -11.03 -39.97 39.88
N GLY A 175 -11.10 -38.91 39.09
CA GLY A 175 -11.85 -37.69 39.38
C GLY A 175 -12.40 -37.11 38.09
N GLU A 176 -13.64 -37.46 37.77
CA GLU A 176 -14.55 -36.86 36.78
C GLU A 176 -13.89 -36.21 35.55
N SER A 177 -13.42 -37.03 34.60
CA SER A 177 -13.18 -36.56 33.24
C SER A 177 -14.51 -36.34 32.52
N LYS A 178 -15.10 -35.16 32.66
CA LYS A 178 -16.24 -34.77 31.83
C LYS A 178 -15.79 -34.66 30.37
N ASN A 179 -16.59 -35.20 29.45
CA ASN A 179 -16.29 -35.15 28.03
C ASN A 179 -16.35 -33.71 27.51
N VAL A 180 -15.38 -33.29 26.68
CA VAL A 180 -15.32 -31.94 26.09
C VAL A 180 -16.63 -31.48 25.42
N PRO A 181 -17.36 -32.32 24.65
CA PRO A 181 -18.65 -31.94 24.09
C PRO A 181 -19.71 -31.56 25.14
N GLU A 182 -19.76 -32.29 26.26
CA GLU A 182 -20.73 -32.04 27.34
C GLU A 182 -20.48 -30.69 28.02
N GLU A 183 -19.22 -30.30 28.22
CA GLU A 183 -18.88 -29.00 28.80
C GLU A 183 -19.16 -27.84 27.83
N ILE A 184 -18.98 -28.02 26.53
CA ILE A 184 -19.38 -27.01 25.54
C ILE A 184 -20.90 -26.85 25.50
N GLU A 185 -21.65 -27.95 25.51
CA GLU A 185 -23.12 -27.90 25.54
C GLU A 185 -23.64 -27.27 26.84
N ALA A 186 -23.00 -27.59 27.96
CA ALA A 186 -23.35 -27.00 29.25
C ALA A 186 -22.94 -25.52 29.36
N PHE A 187 -21.84 -25.10 28.73
CA PHE A 187 -21.51 -23.69 28.54
C PHE A 187 -22.58 -22.97 27.71
N ARG A 188 -22.99 -23.55 26.57
CA ARG A 188 -24.06 -22.97 25.72
C ARG A 188 -25.35 -22.77 26.50
N LYS A 189 -25.77 -23.80 27.26
CA LYS A 189 -26.97 -23.72 28.10
C LYS A 189 -26.85 -22.63 29.17
N ALA A 190 -25.72 -22.56 29.86
CA ALA A 190 -25.47 -21.52 30.88
C ALA A 190 -25.51 -20.11 30.26
N PHE A 191 -24.95 -19.96 29.05
CA PHE A 191 -24.95 -18.69 28.33
C PHE A 191 -26.35 -18.30 27.82
N ASP A 192 -27.12 -19.23 27.27
CA ASP A 192 -28.52 -19.01 26.88
C ASP A 192 -29.38 -18.59 28.08
N ASP A 193 -29.19 -19.23 29.23
CA ASP A 193 -29.90 -18.88 30.46
C ASP A 193 -29.47 -17.52 30.99
N LEU A 194 -28.20 -17.14 30.83
CA LEU A 194 -27.73 -15.79 31.14
C LEU A 194 -28.41 -14.74 30.24
N LEU A 195 -28.51 -14.96 28.94
CA LEU A 195 -29.20 -14.04 28.01
C LEU A 195 -30.69 -13.89 28.37
N LYS A 196 -31.37 -14.99 28.71
CA LYS A 196 -32.78 -14.95 29.17
C LYS A 196 -32.93 -14.15 30.46
N GLN A 197 -32.07 -14.37 31.45
CA GLN A 197 -32.09 -13.62 32.72
C GLN A 197 -31.78 -12.14 32.52
N ALA A 198 -30.94 -11.82 31.53
CA ALA A 198 -30.63 -10.44 31.14
C ALA A 198 -31.78 -9.74 30.39
N GLY A 199 -32.84 -10.46 30.02
CA GLY A 199 -33.93 -9.94 29.18
C GLY A 199 -33.52 -9.68 27.73
N ILE A 200 -32.45 -10.31 27.24
CA ILE A 200 -31.92 -10.09 25.89
C ILE A 200 -32.53 -11.10 24.93
N LYS A 201 -33.25 -10.61 23.92
CA LYS A 201 -33.80 -11.43 22.83
C LYS A 201 -32.81 -11.64 21.70
N GLN A 202 -31.83 -10.75 21.54
CA GLN A 202 -30.75 -10.91 20.56
C GLN A 202 -29.45 -10.26 21.03
N LEU A 203 -28.35 -11.03 21.00
CA LEU A 203 -26.99 -10.54 21.22
C LEU A 203 -26.30 -10.34 19.86
N ILE A 204 -25.74 -9.16 19.62
CA ILE A 204 -25.00 -8.83 18.41
C ILE A 204 -23.56 -8.49 18.78
N VAL A 205 -22.61 -9.27 18.28
CA VAL A 205 -21.18 -9.05 18.50
C VAL A 205 -20.56 -8.44 17.25
N LEU A 206 -20.10 -7.20 17.37
CA LEU A 206 -19.44 -6.43 16.33
C LEU A 206 -17.93 -6.64 16.46
N ILE A 207 -17.33 -7.34 15.51
CA ILE A 207 -15.90 -7.69 15.50
C ILE A 207 -15.18 -6.80 14.49
N ASP A 208 -14.18 -6.07 14.93
CA ASP A 208 -13.39 -5.15 14.11
C ASP A 208 -11.87 -5.40 14.22
N ASP A 209 -11.12 -4.79 13.29
CA ASP A 209 -9.64 -4.81 13.19
C ASP A 209 -9.01 -6.22 13.14
N LEU A 210 -9.75 -7.23 12.64
CA LEU A 210 -9.17 -8.57 12.41
C LEU A 210 -8.04 -8.54 11.38
N ASP A 211 -8.14 -7.67 10.38
CA ASP A 211 -7.13 -7.48 9.33
C ASP A 211 -5.82 -6.86 9.84
N ARG A 212 -5.79 -6.38 11.10
CA ARG A 212 -4.57 -5.92 11.78
C ARG A 212 -3.94 -6.96 12.71
N CYS A 213 -4.64 -8.08 12.95
CA CYS A 213 -4.17 -9.13 13.83
C CYS A 213 -3.02 -9.93 13.18
N LEU A 214 -2.20 -10.58 14.02
CA LEU A 214 -1.35 -11.67 13.54
C LEU A 214 -2.22 -12.79 12.94
N PRO A 215 -1.71 -13.52 11.92
CA PRO A 215 -2.44 -14.60 11.25
C PRO A 215 -3.14 -15.57 12.20
N ASP A 216 -2.41 -16.10 13.19
CA ASP A 216 -2.96 -17.08 14.12
C ASP A 216 -4.09 -16.48 14.97
N THR A 217 -3.90 -15.25 15.48
CA THR A 217 -4.93 -14.52 16.25
C THR A 217 -6.18 -14.25 15.41
N ALA A 218 -6.03 -13.89 14.13
CA ALA A 218 -7.16 -13.65 13.24
C ALA A 218 -7.98 -14.93 13.02
N ILE A 219 -7.31 -16.05 12.73
CA ILE A 219 -7.96 -17.35 12.52
C ILE A 219 -8.60 -17.85 13.81
N GLU A 220 -7.88 -17.80 14.94
CA GLU A 220 -8.43 -18.20 16.24
C GLU A 220 -9.68 -17.39 16.61
N THR A 221 -9.69 -16.09 16.34
CA THR A 221 -10.86 -15.24 16.59
C THR A 221 -12.05 -15.65 15.71
N LEU A 222 -11.82 -15.92 14.42
CA LEU A 222 -12.87 -16.41 13.52
C LEU A 222 -13.38 -17.80 13.91
N GLU A 223 -12.51 -18.67 14.40
CA GLU A 223 -12.92 -19.97 14.96
C GLU A 223 -13.71 -19.81 16.25
N ALA A 224 -13.35 -18.83 17.09
CA ALA A 224 -14.09 -18.49 18.31
C ALA A 224 -15.53 -18.10 17.99
N VAL A 225 -15.73 -17.27 16.96
CA VAL A 225 -17.05 -16.90 16.45
C VAL A 225 -17.87 -18.15 16.17
N ARG A 226 -17.31 -19.14 15.47
CA ARG A 226 -18.02 -20.39 15.16
C ARG A 226 -18.43 -21.19 16.40
N LEU A 227 -17.66 -21.14 17.50
CA LEU A 227 -18.06 -21.80 18.75
C LEU A 227 -19.37 -21.21 19.32
N PHE A 228 -19.57 -19.90 19.15
CA PHE A 228 -20.77 -19.16 19.57
C PHE A 228 -21.90 -19.15 18.54
N VAL A 229 -21.61 -19.29 17.24
CA VAL A 229 -22.63 -19.27 16.16
C VAL A 229 -23.60 -20.46 16.23
N PHE A 230 -23.47 -21.35 17.22
CA PHE A 230 -24.48 -22.38 17.52
C PHE A 230 -25.34 -22.06 18.74
N THR A 231 -25.11 -20.93 19.39
CA THR A 231 -25.94 -20.42 20.48
C THR A 231 -27.12 -19.67 19.88
N ALA A 232 -28.34 -19.97 20.32
CA ALA A 232 -29.52 -19.28 19.80
C ALA A 232 -29.42 -17.78 20.11
N ARG A 233 -30.07 -16.94 19.29
CA ARG A 233 -30.16 -15.48 19.53
C ARG A 233 -28.85 -14.70 19.43
N THR A 234 -27.79 -15.25 18.86
CA THR A 234 -26.51 -14.54 18.68
C THR A 234 -26.21 -14.24 17.21
N ALA A 235 -25.84 -13.00 16.89
CA ALA A 235 -25.33 -12.64 15.59
C ALA A 235 -23.92 -12.06 15.70
N PHE A 236 -23.05 -12.42 14.75
CA PHE A 236 -21.69 -11.92 14.66
C PHE A 236 -21.54 -11.10 13.39
N ILE A 237 -21.02 -9.88 13.50
CA ILE A 237 -20.76 -9.00 12.36
C ILE A 237 -19.26 -8.76 12.32
N VAL A 238 -18.60 -9.29 11.31
CA VAL A 238 -17.14 -9.34 11.20
C VAL A 238 -16.67 -8.36 10.13
N ALA A 239 -16.05 -7.26 10.55
CA ALA A 239 -15.38 -6.33 9.66
C ALA A 239 -13.94 -6.77 9.40
N ALA A 240 -13.61 -7.07 8.15
CA ALA A 240 -12.25 -7.45 7.77
C ALA A 240 -11.94 -7.20 6.28
N ASP A 241 -10.68 -6.97 5.97
CA ASP A 241 -10.16 -7.06 4.60
C ASP A 241 -10.04 -8.54 4.19
N GLU A 242 -10.76 -8.94 3.14
CA GLU A 242 -10.81 -10.32 2.65
C GLU A 242 -9.41 -10.84 2.26
N ALA A 243 -8.57 -10.01 1.62
CA ALA A 243 -7.23 -10.41 1.20
C ALA A 243 -6.30 -10.67 2.39
N MET A 244 -6.44 -9.88 3.46
CA MET A 244 -5.67 -10.06 4.70
C MET A 244 -6.08 -11.33 5.46
N ILE A 245 -7.37 -11.66 5.45
CA ILE A 245 -7.83 -12.91 6.04
C ILE A 245 -7.40 -14.11 5.18
N GLU A 246 -7.49 -14.04 3.84
CA GLU A 246 -6.96 -15.07 2.94
C GLU A 246 -5.47 -15.33 3.21
N TYR A 247 -4.67 -14.27 3.34
CA TYR A 247 -3.26 -14.36 3.73
C TYR A 247 -3.09 -15.07 5.09
N SER A 248 -3.92 -14.72 6.08
CA SER A 248 -3.87 -15.32 7.41
C SER A 248 -4.16 -16.81 7.38
N VAL A 249 -5.16 -17.25 6.59
CA VAL A 249 -5.49 -18.67 6.40
C VAL A 249 -4.32 -19.42 5.77
N ARG A 250 -3.73 -18.89 4.70
CA ARG A 250 -2.60 -19.54 4.01
C ARG A 250 -1.38 -19.70 4.92
N LYS A 251 -1.11 -18.73 5.79
CA LYS A 251 0.00 -18.80 6.74
C LYS A 251 -0.28 -19.76 7.90
N HIS A 252 -1.53 -19.83 8.37
CA HIS A 252 -1.93 -20.75 9.42
C HIS A 252 -1.93 -22.22 8.94
N PHE A 253 -2.17 -22.45 7.65
CA PHE A 253 -2.13 -23.78 7.01
C PHE A 253 -1.09 -23.84 5.88
N PRO A 254 0.22 -23.92 6.19
CA PRO A 254 1.30 -23.80 5.19
C PRO A 254 1.44 -25.02 4.26
N GLU A 255 0.91 -26.19 4.66
CA GLU A 255 0.98 -27.44 3.86
C GLU A 255 -0.27 -27.67 2.99
N LEU A 256 -1.07 -26.63 2.73
CA LEU A 256 -2.21 -26.75 1.83
C LEU A 256 -1.71 -27.14 0.43
N PRO A 257 -2.24 -28.21 -0.19
CA PRO A 257 -1.96 -28.49 -1.58
C PRO A 257 -2.30 -27.25 -2.41
N ASP A 258 -1.43 -26.86 -3.36
CA ASP A 258 -1.82 -25.95 -4.44
C ASP A 258 -3.01 -26.61 -5.13
N THR A 259 -4.24 -26.22 -4.75
CA THR A 259 -5.43 -26.97 -5.11
C THR A 259 -5.56 -26.98 -6.63
N THR A 260 -5.67 -28.18 -7.21
CA THR A 260 -5.94 -28.48 -8.62
C THR A 260 -7.38 -28.12 -9.04
N GLY A 261 -7.92 -27.00 -8.53
CA GLY A 261 -9.27 -26.51 -8.81
C GLY A 261 -9.32 -24.99 -9.01
N PRO A 262 -10.41 -24.44 -9.58
CA PRO A 262 -10.50 -23.03 -9.95
C PRO A 262 -10.69 -22.03 -8.78
N ARG A 263 -10.81 -22.48 -7.53
CA ARG A 263 -10.97 -21.63 -6.33
C ARG A 263 -9.98 -22.01 -5.23
N ASP A 264 -9.36 -21.01 -4.63
CA ASP A 264 -8.43 -21.11 -3.51
C ASP A 264 -9.10 -21.69 -2.24
N TYR A 265 -8.42 -22.62 -1.55
CA TYR A 265 -8.86 -23.19 -0.26
C TYR A 265 -9.17 -22.11 0.77
N ALA A 266 -8.40 -21.01 0.79
CA ALA A 266 -8.62 -19.91 1.72
C ALA A 266 -10.03 -19.30 1.61
N ARG A 267 -10.56 -19.19 0.38
CA ARG A 267 -11.94 -18.72 0.15
C ARG A 267 -12.97 -19.70 0.64
N ASN A 268 -12.78 -21.00 0.38
CA ASN A 268 -13.69 -22.03 0.88
C ASN A 268 -13.70 -22.09 2.42
N TYR A 269 -12.57 -21.81 3.06
CA TYR A 269 -12.49 -21.70 4.52
C TYR A 269 -13.30 -20.49 5.01
N LEU A 270 -13.17 -19.33 4.35
CA LEU A 270 -13.95 -18.13 4.69
C LEU A 270 -15.45 -18.29 4.46
N GLU A 271 -15.87 -18.90 3.35
CA GLU A 271 -17.28 -19.19 3.06
C GLU A 271 -17.93 -20.07 4.14
N LYS A 272 -17.16 -20.92 4.84
CA LYS A 272 -17.68 -21.73 5.96
C LYS A 272 -17.85 -20.93 7.24
N LEU A 273 -17.02 -19.91 7.46
CA LEU A 273 -17.03 -19.09 8.66
C LEU A 273 -18.03 -17.93 8.56
N ILE A 274 -18.12 -17.31 7.39
CA ILE A 274 -18.97 -16.16 7.11
C ILE A 274 -20.14 -16.64 6.27
N GLN A 275 -21.34 -16.69 6.86
CA GLN A 275 -22.52 -17.17 6.13
C GLN A 275 -23.05 -16.13 5.14
N ILE A 276 -22.92 -14.83 5.45
CA ILE A 276 -23.48 -13.75 4.62
C ILE A 276 -22.43 -12.66 4.40
N PRO A 277 -21.79 -12.60 3.22
CA PRO A 277 -20.80 -11.58 2.90
C PRO A 277 -21.44 -10.31 2.31
N PHE A 278 -21.18 -9.16 2.92
CA PHE A 278 -21.43 -7.82 2.36
C PHE A 278 -20.10 -7.18 1.96
N ARG A 279 -19.98 -6.76 0.71
CA ARG A 279 -18.79 -6.05 0.22
C ARG A 279 -19.09 -4.57 0.05
N ILE A 280 -18.29 -3.72 0.68
CA ILE A 280 -18.38 -2.26 0.53
C ILE A 280 -17.89 -1.91 -0.89
N PRO A 281 -18.70 -1.23 -1.71
CA PRO A 281 -18.28 -0.80 -3.02
C PRO A 281 -17.25 0.32 -2.92
N ALA A 282 -16.28 0.34 -3.84
CA ALA A 282 -15.41 1.50 -4.03
C ALA A 282 -16.22 2.68 -4.56
N LEU A 283 -15.84 3.90 -4.16
CA LEU A 283 -16.51 5.11 -4.62
C LEU A 283 -16.23 5.36 -6.11
N GLY A 284 -17.29 5.63 -6.87
CA GLY A 284 -17.20 6.17 -8.21
C GLY A 284 -16.75 7.63 -8.22
N GLU A 285 -16.63 8.19 -9.42
CA GLU A 285 -16.21 9.58 -9.63
C GLU A 285 -17.18 10.59 -9.01
N THR A 286 -18.48 10.44 -9.28
CA THR A 286 -19.52 11.31 -8.74
C THR A 286 -19.57 11.26 -7.22
N GLU A 287 -19.49 10.05 -6.65
CA GLU A 287 -19.50 9.85 -5.19
C GLU A 287 -18.26 10.46 -4.54
N THR A 288 -17.09 10.27 -5.15
CA THR A 288 -15.84 10.90 -4.71
C THR A 288 -15.95 12.43 -4.73
N ARG A 289 -16.51 13.02 -5.80
CA ARG A 289 -16.72 14.48 -5.89
C ARG A 289 -17.66 14.99 -4.82
N ILE A 290 -18.78 14.31 -4.58
CA ILE A 290 -19.71 14.66 -3.49
C ILE A 290 -18.97 14.61 -2.14
N TYR A 291 -18.23 13.53 -1.90
CA TYR A 291 -17.50 13.34 -0.65
C TYR A 291 -16.41 14.40 -0.42
N VAL A 292 -15.58 14.69 -1.43
CA VAL A 292 -14.55 15.74 -1.36
C VAL A 292 -15.19 17.11 -1.08
N THR A 293 -16.30 17.42 -1.75
CA THR A 293 -17.06 18.65 -1.53
C THR A 293 -17.55 18.74 -0.08
N LEU A 294 -18.16 17.68 0.45
CA LEU A 294 -18.64 17.64 1.83
C LEU A 294 -17.49 17.78 2.84
N LEU A 295 -16.34 17.16 2.61
CA LEU A 295 -15.18 17.26 3.50
C LEU A 295 -14.61 18.68 3.53
N LEU A 296 -14.45 19.31 2.37
CA LEU A 296 -13.91 20.68 2.26
C LEU A 296 -14.88 21.70 2.87
N ILE A 297 -16.18 21.59 2.59
CA ILE A 297 -17.20 22.46 3.17
C ILE A 297 -17.30 22.27 4.68
N GLY A 298 -17.27 21.02 5.16
CA GLY A 298 -17.28 20.72 6.60
C GLY A 298 -16.05 21.31 7.32
N ALA A 299 -14.88 21.31 6.66
CA ALA A 299 -13.67 21.92 7.21
C ALA A 299 -13.75 23.46 7.31
N GLU A 300 -14.54 24.12 6.47
CA GLU A 300 -14.73 25.57 6.48
C GLU A 300 -15.86 26.04 7.39
N LEU A 301 -17.00 25.35 7.40
CA LEU A 301 -18.19 25.71 8.18
C LEU A 301 -18.19 25.12 9.59
N GLY A 302 -17.53 23.98 9.78
CA GLY A 302 -17.63 23.15 10.99
C GLY A 302 -18.68 22.05 10.86
N GLU A 303 -18.44 20.90 11.50
CA GLU A 303 -19.29 19.70 11.39
C GLU A 303 -20.67 19.90 12.04
N ASP A 304 -20.77 20.77 13.07
CA ASP A 304 -22.01 21.06 13.79
C ASP A 304 -22.87 22.17 13.14
N ASP A 305 -22.45 22.73 11.99
CA ASP A 305 -23.19 23.83 11.35
C ASP A 305 -24.53 23.32 10.77
N PRO A 306 -25.67 23.97 11.08
CA PRO A 306 -26.97 23.55 10.55
C PRO A 306 -27.07 23.58 9.03
N ALA A 307 -26.38 24.53 8.38
CA ALA A 307 -26.36 24.60 6.92
C ALA A 307 -25.55 23.44 6.32
N TYR A 308 -24.48 23.03 6.99
CA TYR A 308 -23.72 21.85 6.59
C TYR A 308 -24.54 20.56 6.74
N SER A 309 -25.28 20.43 7.85
CA SER A 309 -26.22 19.32 8.05
C SER A 309 -27.29 19.25 6.96
N ALA A 310 -27.85 20.40 6.56
CA ALA A 310 -28.81 20.48 5.45
C ALA A 310 -28.19 20.06 4.11
N LEU A 311 -26.94 20.48 3.85
CA LEU A 311 -26.20 20.06 2.66
C LEU A 311 -25.95 18.55 2.64
N ILE A 312 -25.61 17.93 3.78
CA ILE A 312 -25.45 16.48 3.90
C ILE A 312 -26.76 15.78 3.53
N THR A 313 -27.92 16.27 3.99
CA THR A 313 -29.22 15.69 3.62
C THR A 313 -29.43 15.71 2.10
N VAL A 314 -29.13 16.83 1.44
CA VAL A 314 -29.24 16.95 -0.02
C VAL A 314 -28.27 16.01 -0.73
N ALA A 315 -27.02 15.96 -0.27
CA ALA A 315 -25.99 15.08 -0.85
C ALA A 315 -26.36 13.60 -0.72
N ARG A 316 -26.93 13.19 0.42
CA ARG A 316 -27.42 11.82 0.65
C ARG A 316 -28.54 11.44 -0.30
N GLU A 317 -29.43 12.36 -0.65
CA GLU A 317 -30.46 12.09 -1.66
C GLU A 317 -29.84 11.83 -3.04
N LEU A 318 -28.84 12.61 -3.42
CA LEU A 318 -28.10 12.43 -4.67
C LEU A 318 -27.32 11.10 -4.71
N LEU A 319 -26.72 10.70 -3.58
CA LEU A 319 -25.99 9.43 -3.44
C LEU A 319 -26.87 8.18 -3.54
N LYS A 320 -28.20 8.30 -3.47
CA LYS A 320 -29.10 7.16 -3.76
C LYS A 320 -29.06 6.76 -5.24
N ARG A 321 -28.80 7.71 -6.14
CA ARG A 321 -28.79 7.50 -7.60
C ARG A 321 -27.65 8.31 -8.26
N PRO A 322 -26.38 8.02 -7.94
CA PRO A 322 -25.23 8.79 -8.42
C PRO A 322 -25.07 8.77 -9.94
N TRP A 323 -25.65 7.78 -10.64
CA TRP A 323 -25.65 7.70 -12.11
C TRP A 323 -26.60 8.69 -12.80
N GLN A 324 -27.47 9.39 -12.05
CA GLN A 324 -28.41 10.38 -12.58
C GLN A 324 -27.93 11.83 -12.36
N THR A 325 -26.82 12.02 -11.64
CA THR A 325 -26.32 13.34 -11.25
C THR A 325 -24.83 13.46 -11.55
N ALA A 326 -24.39 14.70 -11.80
CA ALA A 326 -22.97 15.04 -11.96
C ALA A 326 -22.32 15.45 -10.63
N GLY A 327 -22.98 15.29 -9.48
CA GLY A 327 -22.47 15.65 -8.15
C GLY A 327 -23.22 16.82 -7.52
N LEU A 328 -22.59 17.50 -6.55
CA LEU A 328 -23.12 18.73 -5.93
C LEU A 328 -22.73 19.93 -6.80
N ASP A 329 -23.65 20.48 -7.58
CA ASP A 329 -23.40 21.68 -8.36
C ASP A 329 -23.54 22.98 -7.54
N ALA A 330 -23.06 24.09 -8.09
CA ALA A 330 -23.06 25.39 -7.41
C ALA A 330 -24.48 25.87 -7.05
N GLN A 331 -25.49 25.53 -7.86
CA GLN A 331 -26.87 25.93 -7.59
C GLN A 331 -27.46 25.14 -6.42
N THR A 332 -27.20 23.84 -6.35
CA THR A 332 -27.61 22.94 -5.26
C THR A 332 -26.95 23.38 -3.95
N VAL A 333 -25.64 23.63 -3.98
CA VAL A 333 -24.89 24.13 -2.82
C VAL A 333 -25.43 25.49 -2.37
N LYS A 334 -25.69 26.42 -3.31
CA LYS A 334 -26.25 27.73 -2.98
C LYS A 334 -27.63 27.64 -2.35
N THR A 335 -28.47 26.73 -2.84
CA THR A 335 -29.81 26.49 -2.30
C THR A 335 -29.74 25.93 -0.88
N ALA A 336 -28.81 25.02 -0.61
CA ALA A 336 -28.63 24.40 0.70
C ALA A 336 -27.99 25.34 1.74
N LEU A 337 -27.01 26.15 1.33
CA LEU A 337 -26.20 26.98 2.24
C LEU A 337 -26.66 28.44 2.36
N GLY A 338 -27.52 28.92 1.46
CA GLY A 338 -27.97 30.31 1.44
C GLY A 338 -26.81 31.30 1.38
N ASP A 339 -26.78 32.26 2.30
CA ASP A 339 -25.77 33.32 2.37
C ASP A 339 -24.34 32.78 2.58
N LYS A 340 -24.20 31.58 3.17
CA LYS A 340 -22.90 30.94 3.42
C LYS A 340 -22.28 30.33 2.16
N ALA A 341 -23.02 30.23 1.05
CA ALA A 341 -22.52 29.68 -0.21
C ALA A 341 -21.28 30.41 -0.74
N SER A 342 -21.21 31.73 -0.52
CA SER A 342 -20.06 32.56 -0.92
C SER A 342 -18.76 32.16 -0.23
N LYS A 343 -18.82 31.67 1.02
CA LYS A 343 -17.65 31.25 1.79
C LYS A 343 -17.01 29.99 1.24
N VAL A 344 -17.83 29.11 0.66
CA VAL A 344 -17.42 27.76 0.25
C VAL A 344 -17.18 27.59 -1.25
N GLN A 345 -17.22 28.69 -2.00
CA GLN A 345 -17.02 28.66 -3.45
C GLN A 345 -15.67 28.05 -3.83
N ASN A 346 -14.63 28.33 -3.05
CA ASN A 346 -13.29 27.78 -3.26
C ASN A 346 -13.25 26.27 -3.06
N ALA A 347 -13.93 25.75 -2.03
CA ALA A 347 -14.06 24.32 -1.77
C ALA A 347 -14.74 23.59 -2.93
N LEU A 348 -15.81 24.17 -3.48
CA LEU A 348 -16.53 23.61 -4.63
C LEU A 348 -15.65 23.58 -5.89
N THR A 349 -15.01 24.70 -6.23
CA THR A 349 -14.11 24.78 -7.39
C THR A 349 -12.94 23.82 -7.28
N LEU A 350 -12.34 23.70 -6.08
CA LEU A 350 -11.25 22.75 -5.84
C LEU A 350 -11.72 21.30 -6.01
N SER A 351 -12.89 20.95 -5.47
CA SER A 351 -13.49 19.62 -5.60
C SER A 351 -13.72 19.22 -7.06
N ASP A 352 -14.25 20.14 -7.88
CA ASP A 352 -14.47 19.92 -9.31
C ASP A 352 -13.15 19.70 -10.07
N GLN A 353 -12.10 20.41 -9.70
CA GLN A 353 -10.79 20.31 -10.35
C GLN A 353 -10.05 19.01 -10.01
N ILE A 354 -10.13 18.53 -8.77
CA ILE A 354 -9.33 17.37 -8.34
C ILE A 354 -10.11 16.06 -8.35
N GLY A 355 -11.44 16.12 -8.27
CA GLY A 355 -12.32 14.97 -8.11
C GLY A 355 -12.08 13.82 -9.08
N PRO A 356 -12.01 14.05 -10.42
CA PRO A 356 -11.84 12.98 -11.40
C PRO A 356 -10.55 12.16 -11.24
N ILE A 357 -9.42 12.85 -11.05
CA ILE A 357 -8.11 12.19 -10.88
C ILE A 357 -7.95 11.64 -9.48
N LEU A 358 -8.51 12.31 -8.47
CA LEU A 358 -8.48 11.80 -7.11
C LEU A 358 -9.29 10.52 -7.00
N ALA A 359 -10.46 10.40 -7.65
CA ALA A 359 -11.27 9.19 -7.68
C ALA A 359 -10.52 8.02 -8.30
N SER A 360 -9.99 8.20 -9.53
CA SER A 360 -9.24 7.16 -10.24
C SER A 360 -7.93 6.80 -9.53
N GLY A 361 -7.16 7.80 -9.08
CA GLY A 361 -5.88 7.60 -8.40
C GLY A 361 -6.01 6.91 -7.04
N THR A 362 -7.06 7.23 -6.28
CA THR A 362 -7.33 6.58 -4.98
C THR A 362 -8.14 5.29 -5.09
N GLN A 363 -8.56 4.90 -6.30
CA GLN A 363 -9.49 3.79 -6.53
C GLN A 363 -10.75 3.90 -5.66
N GLY A 364 -11.24 5.13 -5.45
CA GLY A 364 -12.42 5.40 -4.63
C GLY A 364 -12.25 5.15 -3.13
N ASN A 365 -11.02 5.05 -2.60
CA ASN A 365 -10.79 4.78 -1.18
C ASN A 365 -10.97 6.04 -0.30
N PRO A 366 -11.97 6.08 0.61
CA PRO A 366 -12.29 7.27 1.42
C PRO A 366 -11.15 7.78 2.29
N ARG A 367 -10.37 6.86 2.88
CA ARG A 367 -9.21 7.20 3.71
C ARG A 367 -8.10 7.85 2.90
N GLN A 368 -7.82 7.32 1.71
CA GLN A 368 -6.80 7.88 0.83
C GLN A 368 -7.18 9.28 0.33
N ILE A 369 -8.47 9.52 0.09
CA ILE A 369 -9.05 10.84 -0.22
C ILE A 369 -8.84 11.79 0.97
N LYS A 370 -9.27 11.43 2.18
CA LYS A 370 -9.05 12.24 3.39
C LYS A 370 -7.57 12.56 3.61
N ARG A 371 -6.67 11.58 3.47
CA ARG A 371 -5.21 11.76 3.58
C ARG A 371 -4.67 12.74 2.55
N PHE A 372 -5.15 12.68 1.31
CA PHE A 372 -4.78 13.63 0.27
C PHE A 372 -5.16 15.06 0.67
N LEU A 373 -6.42 15.27 1.06
CA LEU A 373 -6.93 16.58 1.46
C LEU A 373 -6.24 17.12 2.71
N ASN A 374 -6.00 16.28 3.71
CA ASN A 374 -5.23 16.67 4.90
C ASN A 374 -3.81 17.10 4.53
N THR A 375 -3.13 16.34 3.67
CA THR A 375 -1.78 16.70 3.21
C THR A 375 -1.79 18.03 2.47
N LEU A 376 -2.81 18.27 1.63
CA LEU A 376 -2.98 19.51 0.87
C LEU A 376 -3.14 20.71 1.81
N LEU A 377 -4.06 20.61 2.77
CA LEU A 377 -4.32 21.67 3.76
C LEU A 377 -3.10 21.91 4.66
N LEU A 378 -2.45 20.86 5.15
CA LEU A 378 -1.25 20.98 5.99
C LEU A 378 -0.08 21.65 5.25
N ARG A 379 0.12 21.29 3.97
CA ARG A 379 1.15 21.91 3.12
C ARG A 379 0.87 23.40 2.91
N HIS A 380 -0.37 23.77 2.60
CA HIS A 380 -0.74 25.18 2.47
C HIS A 380 -0.56 25.95 3.79
N GLN A 381 -0.98 25.39 4.93
CA GLN A 381 -0.75 26.00 6.24
C GLN A 381 0.73 26.14 6.58
N THR A 382 1.56 25.17 6.16
CA THR A 382 3.02 25.26 6.31
C THR A 382 3.60 26.42 5.49
N ALA A 383 3.11 26.65 4.27
CA ALA A 383 3.52 27.78 3.45
C ALA A 383 3.15 29.13 4.10
N LEU A 384 1.92 29.25 4.63
CA LEU A 384 1.46 30.41 5.39
C LEU A 384 2.35 30.68 6.61
N ALA A 385 2.62 29.65 7.42
CA ALA A 385 3.46 29.75 8.61
C ALA A 385 4.92 30.13 8.28
N ARG A 386 5.40 29.78 7.08
CA ARG A 386 6.74 30.14 6.59
C ARG A 386 6.78 31.51 5.89
N GLY A 387 5.66 32.22 5.76
CA GLY A 387 5.60 33.58 5.23
C GLY A 387 5.49 33.71 3.71
N PHE A 388 5.28 32.61 2.96
CA PHE A 388 5.13 32.63 1.50
C PHE A 388 3.81 31.99 1.04
N GLY A 389 2.83 31.84 1.94
CA GLY A 389 1.55 31.19 1.63
C GLY A 389 0.75 31.86 0.50
N GLU A 390 0.86 33.18 0.33
CA GLU A 390 0.24 33.92 -0.77
C GLU A 390 0.74 33.50 -2.17
N GLU A 391 1.95 32.93 -2.25
CA GLU A 391 2.52 32.39 -3.48
C GLU A 391 1.98 31.00 -3.82
N VAL A 392 1.38 30.30 -2.84
CA VAL A 392 0.94 28.91 -2.95
C VAL A 392 -0.58 28.83 -3.08
N LYS A 393 -1.07 28.76 -4.31
CA LYS A 393 -2.50 28.60 -4.60
C LYS A 393 -2.93 27.14 -4.42
N LEU A 394 -3.96 26.90 -3.61
CA LEU A 394 -4.50 25.54 -3.34
C LEU A 394 -4.79 24.72 -4.61
N PRO A 395 -5.45 25.24 -5.68
CA PRO A 395 -5.66 24.50 -6.92
C PRO A 395 -4.38 24.02 -7.61
N VAL A 396 -3.36 24.88 -7.66
CA VAL A 396 -2.05 24.54 -8.26
C VAL A 396 -1.37 23.47 -7.43
N LEU A 397 -1.32 23.66 -6.11
CA LEU A 397 -0.74 22.70 -5.18
C LEU A 397 -1.42 21.34 -5.30
N ALA A 398 -2.75 21.30 -5.39
CA ALA A 398 -3.50 20.07 -5.52
C ALA A 398 -3.23 19.36 -6.85
N LYS A 399 -3.19 20.08 -7.99
CA LYS A 399 -2.83 19.50 -9.30
C LYS A 399 -1.42 18.90 -9.27
N LEU A 400 -0.44 19.60 -8.69
CA LEU A 400 0.92 19.06 -8.51
C LEU A 400 0.96 17.83 -7.60
N MET A 401 0.21 17.85 -6.49
CA MET A 401 0.12 16.72 -5.57
C MET A 401 -0.50 15.47 -6.21
N LEU A 402 -1.45 15.64 -7.14
CA LEU A 402 -1.98 14.52 -7.92
C LEU A 402 -0.89 13.88 -8.78
N ALA A 403 -0.05 14.70 -9.44
CA ALA A 403 1.09 14.20 -10.19
C ALA A 403 2.12 13.52 -9.27
N GLU A 404 2.49 14.16 -8.15
CA GLU A 404 3.44 13.59 -7.16
C GLU A 404 3.00 12.19 -6.68
N ARG A 405 1.68 12.04 -6.44
CA ARG A 405 1.15 10.82 -5.84
C ARG A 405 0.87 9.70 -6.84
N PHE A 406 0.37 10.03 -8.02
CA PHE A 406 -0.12 9.05 -8.99
C PHE A 406 0.70 8.97 -10.28
N LEU A 407 1.54 9.98 -10.56
CA LEU A 407 2.38 10.12 -11.75
C LEU A 407 3.80 10.55 -11.34
N SER A 408 4.41 9.83 -10.38
CA SER A 408 5.66 10.26 -9.71
C SER A 408 6.79 10.60 -10.69
N ARG A 409 6.93 9.85 -11.78
CA ARG A 409 7.92 10.12 -12.83
C ARG A 409 7.68 11.46 -13.54
N LEU A 410 6.43 11.77 -13.89
CA LEU A 410 6.05 13.06 -14.48
C LEU A 410 6.37 14.19 -13.50
N PHE A 411 5.97 14.04 -12.23
CA PHE A 411 6.25 15.03 -11.20
C PHE A 411 7.75 15.28 -11.03
N ASP A 412 8.57 14.24 -10.96
CA ASP A 412 10.02 14.35 -10.84
C ASP A 412 10.65 15.11 -12.01
N GLN A 413 10.16 14.88 -13.23
CA GLN A 413 10.62 15.57 -14.43
C GLN A 413 10.21 17.06 -14.41
N ILE A 414 8.96 17.38 -14.06
CA ILE A 414 8.48 18.77 -13.89
C ILE A 414 9.28 19.48 -12.80
N ALA A 415 9.45 18.84 -11.64
CA ALA A 415 10.15 19.40 -10.50
C ALA A 415 11.63 19.69 -10.83
N SER A 416 12.28 18.77 -11.54
CA SER A 416 13.68 18.94 -11.97
C SER A 416 13.85 20.06 -12.99
N ALA A 417 12.90 20.20 -13.94
CA ALA A 417 12.92 21.27 -14.92
C ALA A 417 12.69 22.63 -14.24
N ALA A 418 11.63 22.75 -13.44
CA ALA A 418 11.29 23.98 -12.72
C ALA A 418 12.35 24.42 -11.72
N ALA A 419 13.03 23.50 -11.04
CA ALA A 419 14.11 23.85 -10.11
C ALA A 419 15.36 24.44 -10.80
N ARG A 420 15.57 24.15 -12.09
CA ARG A 420 16.70 24.64 -12.90
C ARG A 420 16.36 25.92 -13.67
N ASP A 421 15.08 26.20 -13.85
CA ASP A 421 14.61 27.36 -14.58
C ASP A 421 14.68 28.64 -13.72
N PRO A 422 15.21 29.77 -14.22
CA PRO A 422 15.31 31.02 -13.47
C PRO A 422 13.96 31.56 -12.96
N ASP A 423 12.88 31.30 -13.69
CA ASP A 423 11.52 31.72 -13.37
C ASP A 423 10.69 30.61 -12.73
N GLY A 424 11.29 29.44 -12.48
CA GLY A 424 10.62 28.30 -11.86
C GLY A 424 9.62 27.58 -12.76
N ARG A 425 9.71 27.74 -14.08
CA ARG A 425 8.76 27.17 -15.05
C ARG A 425 9.26 25.84 -15.63
N CYS A 426 8.33 25.02 -16.13
CA CYS A 426 8.63 23.83 -16.90
C CYS A 426 8.16 24.02 -18.35
N VAL A 427 9.10 24.25 -19.26
CA VAL A 427 8.86 24.65 -20.67
C VAL A 427 7.92 23.70 -21.41
N ASP A 428 8.06 22.39 -21.20
CA ASP A 428 7.27 21.37 -21.90
C ASP A 428 5.79 21.32 -21.47
N LEU A 429 5.41 21.98 -20.35
CA LEU A 429 4.02 21.97 -19.87
C LEU A 429 3.07 22.70 -20.80
N ALA A 430 3.49 23.82 -21.42
CA ALA A 430 2.64 24.58 -22.31
C ALA A 430 2.16 23.73 -23.50
N ALA A 431 3.10 23.00 -24.12
CA ALA A 431 2.80 22.13 -25.25
C ALA A 431 1.97 20.90 -24.84
N LEU A 432 2.21 20.35 -23.64
CA LEU A 432 1.41 19.25 -23.11
C LEU A 432 -0.04 19.68 -22.81
N GLU A 433 -0.24 20.82 -22.14
CA GLU A 433 -1.55 21.34 -21.75
C GLU A 433 -2.37 21.76 -22.99
N ALA A 434 -1.72 22.31 -24.01
CA ALA A 434 -2.34 22.60 -25.31
C ALA A 434 -2.80 21.31 -26.01
N ALA A 435 -1.89 20.32 -26.16
CA ALA A 435 -2.22 19.05 -26.82
C ALA A 435 -3.33 18.29 -26.09
N ALA A 436 -3.36 18.35 -24.76
CA ALA A 436 -4.39 17.70 -23.96
C ALA A 436 -5.78 18.35 -24.14
N SER A 437 -5.83 19.64 -24.46
CA SER A 437 -7.08 20.41 -24.64
C SER A 437 -7.71 20.25 -26.03
N GLU A 438 -6.95 19.87 -27.05
CA GLU A 438 -7.41 19.76 -28.44
C GLU A 438 -8.15 18.43 -28.77
N GLU A 439 -7.99 17.38 -27.96
CA GLU A 439 -8.65 16.09 -28.21
C GLU A 439 -10.16 16.10 -27.87
N LYS A 440 -11.02 15.95 -28.90
CA LYS A 440 -12.46 15.64 -28.76
C LYS A 440 -12.67 14.25 -28.12
N PRO A 441 -13.77 14.02 -27.37
CA PRO A 441 -14.06 12.72 -26.80
C PRO A 441 -14.26 11.66 -27.90
N ALA A 442 -13.55 10.54 -27.82
CA ALA A 442 -13.74 9.42 -28.73
C ALA A 442 -15.19 8.85 -28.61
N PRO A 443 -15.82 8.44 -29.73
CA PRO A 443 -17.15 7.84 -29.67
C PRO A 443 -17.10 6.46 -28.99
N LYS A 444 -18.11 6.20 -28.15
CA LYS A 444 -18.28 4.94 -27.39
C LYS A 444 -18.15 3.71 -28.31
N ALA A 445 -17.09 2.92 -28.12
CA ALA A 445 -16.95 1.62 -28.76
C ALA A 445 -18.02 0.66 -28.23
N LYS A 446 -18.86 0.14 -29.14
CA LYS A 446 -19.79 -0.95 -28.87
C LYS A 446 -19.02 -2.21 -28.52
N ARG A 447 -19.45 -2.89 -27.44
CA ARG A 447 -18.97 -4.23 -27.06
C ARG A 447 -19.17 -5.22 -28.21
N ALA A 448 -18.08 -5.87 -28.64
CA ALA A 448 -18.12 -7.14 -29.35
C ALA A 448 -17.16 -8.10 -28.64
N GLY A 449 -17.59 -9.34 -28.43
CA GLY A 449 -16.93 -10.36 -27.61
C GLY A 449 -15.58 -10.87 -28.16
N PRO A 450 -14.90 -11.74 -27.40
CA PRO A 450 -13.50 -12.08 -27.64
C PRO A 450 -13.36 -12.98 -28.87
N LYS A 451 -12.56 -12.53 -29.84
CA LYS A 451 -11.96 -13.41 -30.85
C LYS A 451 -10.44 -13.35 -30.73
N ILE A 452 -9.86 -14.52 -30.56
CA ILE A 452 -8.43 -14.79 -30.64
C ILE A 452 -8.07 -14.85 -32.12
N SER A 453 -7.11 -14.03 -32.57
CA SER A 453 -6.31 -14.33 -33.77
C SER A 453 -4.99 -13.56 -33.78
N SER A 454 -3.91 -14.35 -33.84
CA SER A 454 -2.57 -14.16 -34.41
C SER A 454 -2.02 -12.76 -34.70
N THR A 455 -0.79 -12.59 -34.20
CA THR A 455 0.30 -11.73 -34.68
C THR A 455 0.40 -11.67 -36.20
N ASP A 456 0.35 -10.44 -36.74
CA ASP A 456 1.24 -9.86 -37.77
C ASP A 456 0.46 -8.78 -38.53
N ASP A 457 0.82 -7.52 -38.27
CA ASP A 457 0.77 -6.35 -39.17
C ASP A 457 0.81 -5.05 -38.34
N ALA A 458 2.00 -4.67 -37.87
CA ALA A 458 2.24 -3.32 -37.38
C ALA A 458 2.45 -2.40 -38.59
N LYS A 459 1.39 -1.68 -38.99
CA LYS A 459 1.53 -0.47 -39.81
C LYS A 459 2.13 0.64 -38.95
N PRO A 460 3.09 1.44 -39.47
CA PRO A 460 3.73 2.48 -38.68
C PRO A 460 2.73 3.61 -38.42
N THR A 461 2.42 3.81 -37.14
CA THR A 461 1.77 5.02 -36.65
C THR A 461 2.70 6.22 -36.80
N ALA A 462 2.08 7.38 -36.96
CA ALA A 462 2.63 8.66 -37.39
C ALA A 462 4.03 9.02 -36.87
N VAL A 463 4.82 9.63 -37.76
CA VAL A 463 6.11 10.29 -37.49
C VAL A 463 5.89 11.40 -36.44
N PRO A 464 6.68 11.47 -35.35
CA PRO A 464 6.58 12.57 -34.39
C PRO A 464 7.01 13.89 -35.04
N ASP A 465 6.28 14.97 -34.76
CA ASP A 465 6.67 16.33 -35.13
C ASP A 465 8.08 16.65 -34.60
N SER A 466 8.96 17.13 -35.48
CA SER A 466 10.40 17.31 -35.25
C SER A 466 10.80 18.43 -34.28
N LYS A 467 9.87 18.93 -33.45
CA LYS A 467 10.09 20.00 -32.47
C LYS A 467 9.88 19.61 -31.01
N ASP A 468 9.27 18.46 -30.73
CA ASP A 468 9.01 18.03 -29.36
C ASP A 468 10.28 17.47 -28.70
N SER A 469 10.45 17.76 -27.40
CA SER A 469 11.46 17.07 -26.60
C SER A 469 11.10 15.57 -26.47
N ALA A 470 12.10 14.71 -26.26
CA ALA A 470 11.85 13.28 -26.04
C ALA A 470 10.93 13.02 -24.83
N ILE A 471 11.06 13.85 -23.80
CA ILE A 471 10.22 13.82 -22.59
C ILE A 471 8.77 14.22 -22.94
N LEU A 472 8.59 15.28 -23.73
CA LEU A 472 7.26 15.74 -24.16
C LEU A 472 6.55 14.69 -25.04
N THR A 473 7.31 13.97 -25.87
CA THR A 473 6.77 12.89 -26.71
C THR A 473 6.25 11.74 -25.83
N GLU A 474 7.02 11.37 -24.80
CA GLU A 474 6.60 10.38 -23.79
C GLU A 474 5.32 10.83 -23.06
N TRP A 475 5.26 12.11 -22.66
CA TRP A 475 4.11 12.67 -21.95
C TRP A 475 2.84 12.67 -22.79
N LYS A 476 2.93 13.08 -24.06
CA LYS A 476 1.80 13.10 -25.00
C LYS A 476 1.26 11.69 -25.28
N ALA A 477 2.11 10.66 -25.25
CA ALA A 477 1.68 9.28 -25.49
C ALA A 477 0.83 8.70 -24.34
N ALA A 478 1.03 9.13 -23.09
CA ALA A 478 0.37 8.56 -21.92
C ALA A 478 -1.02 9.19 -21.65
N ASP A 479 -2.08 8.37 -21.70
CA ASP A 479 -3.46 8.81 -21.43
C ASP A 479 -3.64 9.43 -20.04
N ALA A 480 -3.00 8.85 -19.01
CA ALA A 480 -3.08 9.35 -17.64
C ALA A 480 -2.42 10.73 -17.49
N ILE A 481 -1.33 10.98 -18.22
CA ILE A 481 -0.64 12.29 -18.22
C ILE A 481 -1.49 13.33 -18.95
N ARG A 482 -2.12 12.96 -20.08
CA ARG A 482 -3.07 13.83 -20.78
C ARG A 482 -4.30 14.16 -19.93
N ALA A 483 -4.87 13.19 -19.23
CA ALA A 483 -5.98 13.41 -18.31
C ALA A 483 -5.60 14.40 -17.19
N TRP A 484 -4.38 14.28 -16.65
CA TRP A 484 -3.83 15.24 -15.69
C TRP A 484 -3.59 16.63 -16.27
N ALA A 485 -3.06 16.72 -17.48
CA ALA A 485 -2.81 17.99 -18.14
C ALA A 485 -4.11 18.77 -18.44
N ARG A 486 -5.24 18.08 -18.68
CA ARG A 486 -6.58 18.70 -18.85
C ARG A 486 -7.12 19.38 -17.59
N LEU A 487 -6.60 19.04 -16.41
CA LEU A 487 -7.08 19.67 -15.18
C LEU A 487 -6.75 21.16 -15.16
N SER A 488 -7.69 21.96 -14.68
CA SER A 488 -7.44 23.36 -14.35
C SER A 488 -6.85 23.47 -12.94
N PRO A 489 -5.97 24.46 -12.67
CA PRO A 489 -5.45 25.47 -13.59
C PRO A 489 -4.29 24.96 -14.47
N ALA A 490 -4.00 25.67 -15.55
CA ALA A 490 -2.77 25.49 -16.32
C ALA A 490 -1.53 25.84 -15.47
N LEU A 491 -0.46 25.09 -15.65
CA LEU A 491 0.77 25.20 -14.87
C LEU A 491 1.94 25.82 -15.64
N ALA A 492 1.83 25.93 -16.96
CA ALA A 492 2.91 26.39 -17.84
C ALA A 492 3.57 27.72 -17.39
N GLU A 493 2.76 28.70 -16.99
CA GLU A 493 3.23 30.05 -16.64
C GLU A 493 3.48 30.25 -15.13
N VAL A 494 3.29 29.21 -14.32
CA VAL A 494 3.36 29.30 -12.86
C VAL A 494 4.78 29.04 -12.38
N ASP A 495 5.28 29.90 -11.49
CA ASP A 495 6.52 29.61 -10.74
C ASP A 495 6.24 28.45 -9.77
N LEU A 496 6.79 27.27 -10.07
CA LEU A 496 6.54 26.05 -9.30
C LEU A 496 7.42 25.94 -8.05
N ARG A 497 8.41 26.82 -7.87
CA ARG A 497 9.40 26.70 -6.77
C ARG A 497 8.77 26.77 -5.37
N PRO A 498 7.84 27.70 -5.07
CA PRO A 498 7.17 27.75 -3.76
C PRO A 498 6.43 26.44 -3.46
N TYR A 499 5.83 25.81 -4.47
CA TYR A 499 5.12 24.54 -4.35
C TYR A 499 6.09 23.39 -4.07
N LEU A 500 7.18 23.29 -4.85
CA LEU A 500 8.22 22.27 -4.67
C LEU A 500 8.91 22.37 -3.30
N PHE A 501 9.01 23.58 -2.76
CA PHE A 501 9.62 23.82 -1.45
C PHE A 501 8.75 23.29 -0.30
N VAL A 502 7.43 23.37 -0.44
CA VAL A 502 6.47 22.84 0.53
C VAL A 502 6.37 21.31 0.45
N THR A 503 6.66 20.71 -0.72
CA THR A 503 6.65 19.25 -0.92
C THR A 503 7.93 18.53 -0.50
N LYS A 504 8.89 19.22 0.15
CA LYS A 504 10.25 18.72 0.50
C LYS A 504 10.34 17.45 1.35
N ASP A 505 9.24 16.90 1.86
CA ASP A 505 9.24 15.69 2.70
C ASP A 505 9.88 14.45 2.04
N ARG A 506 9.94 14.39 0.70
CA ARG A 506 10.45 13.20 -0.02
C ARG A 506 11.78 13.41 -0.77
N LYS A 507 12.06 14.61 -1.27
CA LYS A 507 13.22 14.89 -2.14
C LYS A 507 13.57 16.38 -2.14
N ASP A 508 14.86 16.70 -2.00
CA ASP A 508 15.33 18.08 -2.06
C ASP A 508 15.74 18.47 -3.50
N TYR A 509 14.77 19.02 -4.24
CA TYR A 509 14.99 19.50 -5.62
C TYR A 509 15.87 20.75 -5.70
N PHE A 510 16.02 21.49 -4.59
CA PHE A 510 16.84 22.70 -4.51
C PHE A 510 18.26 22.40 -4.00
N GLY A 511 18.41 21.37 -3.17
CA GLY A 511 19.71 20.87 -2.71
C GLY A 511 20.60 20.42 -3.87
N ALA A 512 20.01 19.71 -4.84
CA ALA A 512 20.69 19.34 -6.08
C ALA A 512 21.17 20.57 -6.87
N ALA A 513 20.40 21.66 -6.95
CA ALA A 513 20.84 22.89 -7.61
C ALA A 513 22.01 23.59 -6.88
N SER A 514 22.08 23.50 -5.54
CA SER A 514 23.19 24.10 -4.76
C SER A 514 24.48 23.26 -4.79
N VAL A 515 24.36 21.93 -4.75
CA VAL A 515 25.49 20.99 -4.84
C VAL A 515 25.96 20.88 -6.29
N LEU A 516 25.05 20.85 -7.26
CA LEU A 516 25.39 20.93 -8.69
C LEU A 516 26.00 22.28 -9.05
N GLY A 517 25.69 23.41 -8.40
CA GLY A 517 26.40 24.66 -8.68
C GLY A 517 27.91 24.57 -8.40
N ARG A 518 28.26 24.00 -7.23
CA ARG A 518 29.66 23.77 -6.84
C ARG A 518 30.31 22.65 -7.66
N LEU A 519 29.61 21.53 -7.85
CA LEU A 519 30.15 20.38 -8.58
C LEU A 519 30.16 20.61 -10.10
N ALA A 520 29.24 21.38 -10.68
CA ALA A 520 29.28 21.77 -12.10
C ALA A 520 30.50 22.66 -12.38
N ALA A 521 30.85 23.60 -11.48
CA ALA A 521 32.09 24.36 -11.62
C ALA A 521 33.34 23.46 -11.58
N VAL A 522 33.30 22.38 -10.79
CA VAL A 522 34.36 21.34 -10.79
C VAL A 522 34.34 20.56 -12.12
N VAL A 523 33.18 20.11 -12.60
CA VAL A 523 33.04 19.39 -13.87
C VAL A 523 33.55 20.24 -15.06
N GLU A 524 33.17 21.51 -15.14
CA GLU A 524 33.63 22.43 -16.19
C GLU A 524 35.16 22.61 -16.18
N LYS A 525 35.79 22.68 -14.99
CA LYS A 525 37.25 22.70 -14.87
C LYS A 525 37.88 21.38 -15.34
N LEU A 526 37.23 20.25 -15.08
CA LEU A 526 37.71 18.92 -15.48
C LEU A 526 37.52 18.61 -16.96
N LEU A 527 36.68 19.37 -17.67
CA LEU A 527 36.58 19.36 -19.14
C LEU A 527 37.70 20.18 -19.82
N GLY A 528 38.49 20.92 -19.04
CA GLY A 528 39.59 21.76 -19.52
C GLY A 528 40.82 20.98 -20.02
N PRO A 529 41.86 21.70 -20.50
CA PRO A 529 43.08 21.08 -21.03
C PRO A 529 43.87 20.37 -19.93
N LYS A 530 44.59 19.30 -20.32
CA LYS A 530 45.34 18.39 -19.42
C LYS A 530 46.16 19.07 -18.31
N LEU A 531 46.89 20.14 -18.63
CA LEU A 531 47.71 20.89 -17.65
C LEU A 531 46.86 21.57 -16.56
N ALA A 532 45.71 22.13 -16.94
CA ALA A 532 44.79 22.77 -16.00
C ALA A 532 44.13 21.76 -15.07
N VAL A 533 43.75 20.60 -15.62
CA VAL A 533 43.16 19.49 -14.86
C VAL A 533 44.17 18.91 -13.85
N GLN A 534 45.43 18.71 -14.26
CA GLN A 534 46.48 18.18 -13.38
C GLN A 534 46.76 19.09 -12.18
N ALA A 535 46.73 20.41 -12.37
CA ALA A 535 46.90 21.37 -11.28
C ALA A 535 45.76 21.30 -10.24
N PHE A 536 44.60 20.75 -10.62
CA PHE A 536 43.41 20.66 -9.78
C PHE A 536 43.35 19.39 -8.91
N GLU A 537 44.32 18.46 -9.04
CA GLU A 537 44.32 17.18 -8.33
C GLU A 537 44.24 17.34 -6.79
N GLY A 538 44.89 18.38 -6.24
CA GLY A 538 44.87 18.67 -4.80
C GLY A 538 43.47 19.04 -4.27
N GLU A 539 42.68 19.77 -5.06
CA GLU A 539 41.30 20.13 -4.71
C GLU A 539 40.36 18.94 -4.86
N LEU A 540 40.57 18.07 -5.86
CA LEU A 540 39.77 16.86 -6.04
C LEU A 540 39.89 15.89 -4.87
N LYS A 541 41.06 15.77 -4.23
CA LYS A 541 41.26 14.94 -3.04
C LYS A 541 40.41 15.37 -1.84
N GLN A 542 39.92 16.61 -1.83
CA GLN A 542 39.08 17.14 -0.76
C GLN A 542 37.58 16.83 -0.95
N LEU A 543 37.18 16.32 -2.12
CA LEU A 543 35.80 15.87 -2.34
C LEU A 543 35.49 14.66 -1.47
N VAL A 544 34.28 14.60 -0.91
CA VAL A 544 33.83 13.37 -0.25
C VAL A 544 33.49 12.29 -1.30
N PRO A 545 33.56 10.98 -0.97
CA PRO A 545 33.37 9.91 -1.96
C PRO A 545 32.05 10.00 -2.76
N ALA A 546 30.97 10.45 -2.13
CA ALA A 546 29.68 10.64 -2.79
C ALA A 546 29.70 11.79 -3.82
N GLU A 547 30.40 12.90 -3.54
CA GLU A 547 30.58 14.02 -4.46
C GLU A 547 31.48 13.61 -5.63
N ALA A 548 32.57 12.87 -5.37
CA ALA A 548 33.46 12.37 -6.40
C ALA A 548 32.74 11.42 -7.37
N ALA A 549 31.86 10.55 -6.86
CA ALA A 549 31.02 9.68 -7.70
C ALA A 549 30.03 10.49 -8.57
N GLN A 550 29.43 11.55 -8.05
CA GLN A 550 28.54 12.42 -8.83
C GLN A 550 29.29 13.17 -9.94
N VAL A 551 30.47 13.74 -9.64
CA VAL A 551 31.33 14.38 -10.65
C VAL A 551 31.75 13.37 -11.73
N PHE A 552 32.04 12.13 -11.34
CA PHE A 552 32.38 11.06 -12.27
C PHE A 552 31.24 10.74 -13.24
N GLU A 553 30.01 10.57 -12.75
CA GLU A 553 28.86 10.25 -13.61
C GLU A 553 28.49 11.41 -14.56
N GLU A 554 28.64 12.65 -14.12
CA GLU A 554 28.44 13.82 -15.00
C GLU A 554 29.52 13.88 -16.11
N LEU A 555 30.80 13.70 -15.78
CA LEU A 555 31.88 13.63 -16.78
C LEU A 555 31.68 12.45 -17.75
N ARG A 556 31.28 11.30 -17.24
CA ARG A 556 30.92 10.12 -18.04
C ARG A 556 29.79 10.43 -19.00
N GLY A 557 28.73 11.10 -18.54
CA GLY A 557 27.61 11.52 -19.38
C GLY A 557 28.05 12.44 -20.52
N ARG A 558 28.96 13.39 -20.25
CA ARG A 558 29.53 14.29 -21.26
C ARG A 558 30.40 13.57 -22.29
N VAL A 559 31.23 12.62 -21.85
CA VAL A 559 32.09 11.82 -22.73
C VAL A 559 31.27 10.88 -23.61
N MET A 560 30.26 10.21 -23.04
CA MET A 560 29.41 9.26 -23.77
C MET A 560 28.34 9.92 -24.64
N GLY A 561 27.97 11.17 -24.34
CA GLY A 561 27.04 11.96 -25.14
C GLY A 561 27.67 12.60 -26.39
N GLY A 562 28.98 12.47 -26.58
CA GLY A 562 29.66 12.88 -27.80
C GLY A 562 29.64 11.79 -28.87
N ASP A 563 29.47 12.17 -30.14
CA ASP A 563 29.40 11.21 -31.25
C ASP A 563 30.76 10.86 -31.90
N ALA A 564 31.86 11.47 -31.39
CA ALA A 564 33.20 11.33 -31.95
C ALA A 564 34.17 10.71 -30.92
N PHE A 565 34.53 9.43 -31.11
CA PHE A 565 35.45 8.68 -30.25
C PHE A 565 36.81 8.40 -30.92
N ASP A 566 37.00 8.86 -32.15
CA ASP A 566 38.22 8.74 -32.94
C ASP A 566 39.38 9.58 -32.38
N THR A 567 39.05 10.67 -31.68
CA THR A 567 39.97 11.52 -30.92
C THR A 567 39.62 11.50 -29.43
N VAL A 568 40.51 12.03 -28.57
CA VAL A 568 40.29 12.06 -27.10
C VAL A 568 39.16 13.03 -26.78
N PRO A 569 38.02 12.59 -26.21
CA PRO A 569 36.95 13.50 -25.83
C PRO A 569 37.36 14.42 -24.67
N PRO A 570 36.84 15.66 -24.61
CA PRO A 570 36.96 16.51 -23.43
C PRO A 570 36.47 15.78 -22.17
N GLY A 571 37.24 15.86 -21.09
CA GLY A 571 36.93 15.20 -19.82
C GLY A 571 37.64 13.87 -19.56
N ILE A 572 38.29 13.23 -20.55
CA ILE A 572 39.08 12.01 -20.31
C ILE A 572 40.26 12.26 -19.37
N ASP A 573 41.03 13.34 -19.60
CA ASP A 573 42.10 13.73 -18.68
C ASP A 573 41.53 14.08 -17.29
N GLY A 574 40.34 14.69 -17.24
CA GLY A 574 39.55 14.95 -16.03
C GLY A 574 39.26 13.70 -15.21
N LEU A 575 38.71 12.68 -15.87
CA LEU A 575 38.43 11.37 -15.28
C LEU A 575 39.70 10.70 -14.77
N ALA A 576 40.81 10.77 -15.53
CA ALA A 576 42.08 10.19 -15.09
C ALA A 576 42.60 10.83 -13.79
N VAL A 577 42.49 12.16 -13.64
CA VAL A 577 42.93 12.86 -12.43
C VAL A 577 41.95 12.65 -11.27
N LEU A 578 40.64 12.62 -11.53
CA LEU A 578 39.61 12.33 -10.52
C LEU A 578 39.76 10.92 -9.94
N VAL A 579 39.94 9.91 -10.77
CA VAL A 579 40.12 8.51 -10.32
C VAL A 579 41.46 8.32 -9.61
N ARG A 580 42.50 9.08 -9.99
CA ARG A 580 43.76 9.09 -9.23
C ARG A 580 43.59 9.69 -7.83
N ALA A 581 42.78 10.75 -7.70
CA ALA A 581 42.44 11.34 -6.41
C ALA A 581 41.51 10.44 -5.58
N HIS A 582 40.63 9.67 -6.22
CA HIS A 582 39.66 8.76 -5.61
C HIS A 582 39.74 7.35 -6.21
N PRO A 583 40.67 6.49 -5.71
CA PRO A 583 40.91 5.16 -6.27
C PRO A 583 39.70 4.22 -6.28
N THR A 584 38.70 4.45 -5.42
CA THR A 584 37.45 3.68 -5.38
C THR A 584 36.66 3.75 -6.69
N LEU A 585 36.91 4.76 -7.54
CA LEU A 585 36.25 4.93 -8.84
C LEU A 585 36.93 4.15 -9.98
N GLN A 586 37.99 3.39 -9.72
CA GLN A 586 38.66 2.55 -10.73
C GLN A 586 37.68 1.56 -11.40
N ALA A 587 36.72 1.01 -10.65
CA ALA A 587 35.69 0.13 -11.21
C ALA A 587 34.79 0.85 -12.22
N ASN A 588 34.28 2.03 -11.85
CA ASN A 588 33.44 2.86 -12.72
C ASN A 588 34.18 3.31 -13.99
N LEU A 589 35.49 3.59 -13.90
CA LEU A 589 36.32 3.90 -15.06
C LEU A 589 36.39 2.72 -16.03
N LEU A 590 36.52 1.50 -15.52
CA LEU A 590 36.55 0.30 -16.38
C LEU A 590 35.19 0.02 -17.01
N ASP A 591 34.08 0.28 -16.29
CA ASP A 591 32.72 0.19 -16.86
C ASP A 591 32.53 1.19 -18.01
N LEU A 592 33.05 2.41 -17.87
CA LEU A 592 33.03 3.41 -18.93
C LEU A 592 33.84 2.95 -20.14
N LEU A 593 35.08 2.51 -19.93
CA LEU A 593 35.95 2.06 -21.01
C LEU A 593 35.33 0.86 -21.75
N GLU A 594 34.72 -0.08 -21.04
CA GLU A 594 34.04 -1.24 -21.62
C GLU A 594 32.81 -0.87 -22.44
N ALA A 595 32.12 0.22 -22.09
CA ALA A 595 30.94 0.71 -22.81
C ALA A 595 31.25 1.46 -24.12
N LEU A 596 32.52 1.75 -24.41
CA LEU A 596 32.91 2.48 -25.61
C LEU A 596 32.72 1.64 -26.89
N PRO A 597 32.30 2.25 -28.03
CA PRO A 597 32.17 1.57 -29.30
C PRO A 597 33.56 1.25 -29.88
N ALA A 598 34.10 0.08 -29.58
CA ALA A 598 35.47 -0.33 -29.90
C ALA A 598 35.82 -0.28 -31.40
N ASP A 599 34.82 -0.42 -32.27
CA ASP A 599 34.91 -0.35 -33.74
C ASP A 599 35.10 1.09 -34.26
N ARG A 600 34.69 2.10 -33.50
CA ARG A 600 34.76 3.53 -33.85
C ARG A 600 35.69 4.36 -32.95
N CYS A 601 36.39 3.71 -32.02
CA CYS A 601 37.34 4.38 -31.12
C CYS A 601 38.71 4.60 -31.75
N GLY A 602 39.34 5.72 -31.41
CA GLY A 602 40.75 6.01 -31.65
C GLY A 602 41.69 5.23 -30.72
N PRO A 603 43.00 5.53 -30.70
CA PRO A 603 43.99 4.79 -29.92
C PRO A 603 43.94 5.09 -28.41
N TRP A 604 43.27 6.17 -28.00
CA TRP A 604 43.34 6.70 -26.64
C TRP A 604 42.79 5.79 -25.53
N PRO A 605 41.74 4.95 -25.71
CA PRO A 605 41.23 4.13 -24.61
C PRO A 605 42.24 3.08 -24.13
N ALA A 606 43.18 2.68 -24.99
CA ALA A 606 44.16 1.64 -24.73
C ALA A 606 45.43 2.11 -23.99
N SER A 607 45.60 3.42 -23.75
CA SER A 607 46.84 3.96 -23.18
C SER A 607 46.58 5.12 -22.19
N GLY A 608 47.56 5.47 -21.35
CA GLY A 608 47.46 6.60 -20.42
C GLY A 608 46.88 6.29 -19.03
N TRP A 609 46.49 5.04 -18.77
CA TRP A 609 45.84 4.61 -17.51
C TRP A 609 46.79 4.01 -16.47
N GLU A 610 48.10 3.92 -16.75
CA GLU A 610 49.11 3.25 -15.90
C GLU A 610 49.27 3.92 -14.52
N GLY A 611 49.02 5.22 -14.43
CA GLY A 611 49.04 5.96 -13.17
C GLY A 611 47.71 5.95 -12.40
N VAL A 612 46.66 5.31 -12.93
CA VAL A 612 45.27 5.39 -12.45
C VAL A 612 44.73 4.00 -12.08
N VAL A 613 44.92 3.00 -12.95
CA VAL A 613 44.50 1.62 -12.72
C VAL A 613 45.64 0.86 -12.05
N LYS A 614 45.58 0.70 -10.73
CA LYS A 614 46.64 0.11 -9.90
C LYS A 614 46.19 -1.13 -9.12
N ASP A 615 44.90 -1.23 -8.82
CA ASP A 615 44.39 -2.34 -8.02
C ASP A 615 44.51 -3.65 -8.82
N SER A 616 44.91 -4.74 -8.16
CA SER A 616 45.17 -6.02 -8.83
C SER A 616 44.01 -6.47 -9.72
N ASP A 617 42.79 -6.34 -9.21
CA ASP A 617 41.58 -6.78 -9.91
C ASP A 617 41.23 -5.84 -11.07
N ALA A 618 41.46 -4.54 -10.91
CA ALA A 618 41.26 -3.53 -11.94
C ALA A 618 42.29 -3.67 -13.07
N VAL A 619 43.55 -4.00 -12.75
CA VAL A 619 44.62 -4.28 -13.72
C VAL A 619 44.27 -5.51 -14.54
N VAL A 620 43.85 -6.61 -13.91
CA VAL A 620 43.44 -7.83 -14.61
C VAL A 620 42.24 -7.58 -15.53
N ARG A 621 41.24 -6.83 -15.05
CA ARG A 621 40.06 -6.49 -15.84
C ARG A 621 40.42 -5.60 -17.04
N PHE A 622 41.31 -4.63 -16.86
CA PHE A 622 41.78 -3.77 -17.95
C PHE A 622 42.62 -4.54 -18.99
N GLU A 623 43.49 -5.46 -18.56
CA GLU A 623 44.23 -6.34 -19.47
C GLU A 623 43.31 -7.22 -20.32
N LYS A 624 42.22 -7.73 -19.74
CA LYS A 624 41.19 -8.48 -20.48
C LYS A 624 40.51 -7.60 -21.52
N LEU A 625 40.21 -6.34 -21.19
CA LEU A 625 39.61 -5.39 -22.11
C LEU A 625 40.55 -5.07 -23.29
N LEU A 626 41.84 -4.81 -23.00
CA LEU A 626 42.87 -4.64 -24.04
C LEU A 626 43.01 -5.88 -24.94
N GLN A 627 42.89 -7.08 -24.38
CA GLN A 627 42.92 -8.32 -25.16
C GLN A 627 41.73 -8.41 -26.11
N GLY A 628 40.53 -8.04 -25.66
CA GLY A 628 39.36 -7.90 -26.52
C GLY A 628 39.63 -6.93 -27.67
N TRP A 629 40.08 -5.71 -27.38
CA TRP A 629 40.33 -4.69 -28.40
C TRP A 629 41.46 -5.02 -29.37
N SER A 630 42.47 -5.79 -28.95
CA SER A 630 43.55 -6.27 -29.83
C SER A 630 43.03 -7.18 -30.96
N THR A 631 41.89 -7.83 -30.75
CA THR A 631 41.28 -8.76 -31.74
C THR A 631 40.11 -8.13 -32.48
N SER A 632 39.26 -7.33 -31.81
CA SER A 632 38.00 -6.82 -32.37
C SER A 632 37.89 -5.30 -32.53
N GLY A 633 38.88 -4.51 -32.09
CA GLY A 633 38.84 -3.05 -32.17
C GLY A 633 38.98 -2.46 -33.59
N SER A 634 38.88 -1.14 -33.69
CA SER A 634 39.13 -0.37 -34.90
C SER A 634 40.57 -0.54 -35.42
N SER A 635 40.84 -0.08 -36.65
CA SER A 635 42.18 -0.10 -37.26
C SER A 635 43.24 0.67 -36.46
N PHE A 636 42.82 1.66 -35.65
CA PHE A 636 43.70 2.47 -34.80
C PHE A 636 43.81 1.92 -33.36
N LEU A 637 42.74 1.32 -32.84
CA LEU A 637 42.70 0.78 -31.48
C LEU A 637 43.44 -0.56 -31.35
N LYS A 638 43.30 -1.46 -32.34
CA LYS A 638 43.97 -2.78 -32.38
C LYS A 638 45.48 -2.75 -32.15
N PRO A 639 46.28 -1.99 -32.92
CA PRO A 639 47.73 -1.96 -32.75
C PRO A 639 48.12 -1.35 -31.40
N THR A 640 47.38 -0.34 -30.93
CA THR A 640 47.64 0.33 -29.65
C THR A 640 47.34 -0.57 -28.46
N ALA A 641 46.22 -1.30 -28.48
CA ALA A 641 45.88 -2.29 -27.46
C ALA A 641 46.90 -3.45 -27.42
N SER A 642 47.35 -3.91 -28.60
CA SER A 642 48.40 -4.93 -28.71
C SER A 642 49.75 -4.45 -28.15
N ALA A 643 50.12 -3.18 -28.41
CA ALA A 643 51.32 -2.58 -27.86
C ALA A 643 51.22 -2.44 -26.34
N ALA A 644 50.11 -1.90 -25.82
CA ALA A 644 49.85 -1.71 -24.40
C ALA A 644 49.90 -3.04 -23.61
N LEU A 645 49.37 -4.13 -24.17
CA LEU A 645 49.47 -5.48 -23.61
C LEU A 645 50.91 -5.98 -23.54
N ARG A 646 51.74 -5.71 -24.56
CA ARG A 646 53.14 -6.14 -24.60
C ARG A 646 53.96 -5.40 -23.54
N THR A 647 53.78 -4.10 -23.38
CA THR A 647 54.44 -3.32 -22.32
C THR A 647 54.04 -3.78 -20.92
N ARG A 648 52.79 -4.17 -20.70
CA ARG A 648 52.32 -4.66 -19.39
C ARG A 648 52.75 -6.10 -19.09
N LYS A 649 52.84 -6.98 -20.11
CA LYS A 649 53.33 -8.36 -19.96
C LYS A 649 54.86 -8.49 -19.93
N GLY A 650 55.58 -7.56 -20.55
CA GLY A 650 57.05 -7.56 -20.60
C GLY A 650 57.75 -6.95 -19.37
N GLY A 651 56.99 -6.45 -18.40
CA GLY A 651 57.50 -5.88 -17.14
C GLY A 651 57.29 -6.78 -15.90
N ARG A 652 57.01 -8.07 -16.09
CA ARG A 652 56.96 -9.07 -15.01
C ARG A 652 58.27 -9.85 -14.90
#